data_AF-A0A7D7B963-F1
#
_entry.id   AF-A0A7D7B963-F1
#
_cell.length_a   1.000
_cell.length_b   1.000
_cell.length_c   1.000
_cell.angle_alpha   90.00
_cell.angle_beta   90.00
_cell.angle_gamma   90.00
#
_symmetry.space_group_name_H-M   'P 1'
#
loop_
_entity.id
_entity.type
_entity.pdbx_description
1 polymer ?
#
loop_
_entity_poly.entity_id
_entity_poly.type
_entity_poly.pdbx_seq_one_letter_code
_entity_poly.pdbx_strand_id
1 'polypeptide(L)'
;MKNILKQAENAERLLKQTSDTMILLDKDGICVDIAVYNINLWFLKEDRLLGKNLFQLIPLSTYNQIYPDFKRVLTHKIRSTHNYEMALNGTTYFFKCIMSPFDGMVLCQYRDITERSQRKLELERKNQELNEIQKAALIGNWQYDSDTQSFKYAGHTDILCTEETQEINLNDYLKLILPEDRKSFTNWLKENLKGKMENSVDYRILLQEKIFYIRLKAFAREYHKDKNTILEGYIQNITDIQQRRNDINLLTHAINNSTEDIYSAHEDGTLIFGNRCFKERHGIGNTQDITKLKIYDLPSYGRDKKSWKEFAECVKRGETSQGYIVHNPLPLRPEVLAIEGNAYWVTSDKGEGTVWTFGRDVSTRIRHEQQIKQFNLILDKIIENLPAGIVVKDINNNFKYLYRNRESYNREIPIQEALGKDDFDFYPLETAQEKRAQDIEIARTGKEMHWIAEERDGNGPPIYLDKRKMKIESNDFSPILLNIEWDITEMEQMKRELLVAKEKAETSDQLKSAFLANMSHEIRTPLNAIVGFSRIIAESTDEKERLGYYEIVESNNERLLQLINEILDLSKIESGIVEFTITPVRLHPLCKEIHDTHIFRCPKGVELIYEPSDENIVIDGDKNRIFQVISNLIGNAFKFTPAGYISYGYHREGKYVAFHVTDTGMGIAPDKVDRIFERFVKVNNFAQGTGLGLSICKTIIERLGGNISVTSEVGKGTTFIFVLPLESSSKTEMEKKEENNRETTAKAHSTEQRSRNTAPGTSPKNEEAGTLPTPPSKTILIAEDTESNFILINAILGRLYRLKHAKDGMEAVTMFEEVHPDLILMDMKMPNLDGIDATRIIRELAPDIPIIALTAYAYEHDKQAALEAGCNDFLTKPFTQEVLKETIKKWLDNKG
;
A
#
# COMPACT_ATOMS: atom_id res chain seq x y z
N MET A 1 -36.34 42.03 133.52
CA MET A 1 -36.11 40.57 133.55
C MET A 1 -34.61 40.28 133.44
N LYS A 2 -33.91 40.03 134.56
CA LYS A 2 -32.52 39.51 134.55
C LYS A 2 -32.58 38.00 134.82
N ASN A 3 -31.66 37.23 134.25
CA ASN A 3 -31.52 35.78 134.46
C ASN A 3 -32.65 34.86 133.97
N ILE A 4 -33.42 35.21 132.93
CA ILE A 4 -34.41 34.30 132.28
C ILE A 4 -33.77 32.94 131.93
N LEU A 5 -32.57 32.98 131.31
CA LEU A 5 -31.80 31.78 130.92
C LEU A 5 -31.26 30.94 132.10
N LYS A 6 -31.33 31.45 133.35
CA LYS A 6 -30.96 30.68 134.55
C LYS A 6 -32.18 30.04 135.24
N GLN A 7 -33.39 30.30 134.75
CA GLN A 7 -34.58 29.57 135.18
C GLN A 7 -34.61 28.23 134.44
N ALA A 8 -34.68 27.12 135.19
CA ALA A 8 -34.58 25.78 134.64
C ALA A 8 -35.58 25.53 133.48
N GLU A 9 -36.85 25.94 133.65
CA GLU A 9 -37.88 25.80 132.60
C GLU A 9 -37.52 26.47 131.27
N ASN A 10 -36.79 27.59 131.28
CA ASN A 10 -36.42 28.30 130.06
C ASN A 10 -35.19 27.69 129.39
N ALA A 11 -34.24 27.18 130.18
CA ALA A 11 -33.13 26.39 129.66
C ALA A 11 -33.65 25.08 129.02
N GLU A 12 -34.60 24.41 129.68
CA GLU A 12 -35.27 23.21 129.18
C GLU A 12 -36.07 23.46 127.89
N ARG A 13 -36.80 24.58 127.81
CA ARG A 13 -37.48 25.01 126.57
C ARG A 13 -36.52 25.27 125.42
N LEU A 14 -35.35 25.86 125.68
CA LEU A 14 -34.32 26.09 124.67
C LEU A 14 -33.64 24.79 124.21
N LEU A 15 -33.36 23.87 125.13
CA LEU A 15 -32.88 22.52 124.78
C LEU A 15 -33.90 21.77 123.91
N LYS A 16 -35.19 21.86 124.22
CA LYS A 16 -36.29 21.33 123.37
C LYS A 16 -36.44 22.03 122.02
N GLN A 17 -35.78 23.17 121.78
CA GLN A 17 -35.70 23.84 120.49
C GLN A 17 -34.39 23.57 119.72
N THR A 18 -33.38 22.93 120.32
CA THR A 18 -32.18 22.53 119.57
C THR A 18 -32.50 21.35 118.66
N SER A 19 -32.05 21.41 117.41
CA SER A 19 -32.27 20.36 116.40
C SER A 19 -31.24 19.23 116.44
N ASP A 20 -30.37 19.23 117.46
CA ASP A 20 -29.32 18.24 117.67
C ASP A 20 -29.70 17.32 118.83
N THR A 21 -29.51 16.01 118.67
CA THR A 21 -29.60 15.10 119.82
C THR A 21 -28.37 15.28 120.69
N MET A 22 -28.58 15.49 121.98
CA MET A 22 -27.50 15.74 122.95
C MET A 22 -27.33 14.52 123.85
N ILE A 23 -26.10 14.02 123.96
CA ILE A 23 -25.74 12.82 124.73
C ILE A 23 -24.62 13.21 125.69
N LEU A 24 -24.81 13.00 126.99
CA LEU A 24 -23.79 13.23 128.01
C LEU A 24 -23.12 11.90 128.37
N LEU A 25 -21.83 11.79 128.11
CA LEU A 25 -21.03 10.58 128.32
C LEU A 25 -20.03 10.78 129.47
N ASP A 26 -19.95 9.84 130.39
CA ASP A 26 -18.93 9.84 131.45
C ASP A 26 -17.52 9.53 130.91
N LYS A 27 -16.53 9.47 131.81
CA LYS A 27 -15.12 9.18 131.47
C LYS A 27 -14.90 7.83 130.77
N ASP A 28 -15.80 6.85 131.01
CA ASP A 28 -15.70 5.48 130.51
C ASP A 28 -16.57 5.27 129.25
N GLY A 29 -17.34 6.29 128.85
CA GLY A 29 -18.21 6.29 127.66
C GLY A 29 -19.65 5.86 127.93
N ILE A 30 -20.06 5.80 129.20
CA ILE A 30 -21.42 5.46 129.62
C ILE A 30 -22.31 6.70 129.52
N CYS A 31 -23.49 6.55 128.93
CA CYS A 31 -24.47 7.63 128.79
C CYS A 31 -25.13 7.93 130.15
N VAL A 32 -24.83 9.11 130.69
CA VAL A 32 -25.37 9.64 131.94
C VAL A 32 -26.71 10.34 131.71
N ASP A 33 -26.87 11.01 130.57
CA ASP A 33 -28.08 11.75 130.19
C ASP A 33 -28.21 11.84 128.66
N ILE A 34 -29.43 11.94 128.12
CA ILE A 34 -29.70 12.08 126.69
C ILE A 34 -30.98 12.87 126.41
N ALA A 35 -30.87 13.91 125.59
CA ALA A 35 -31.99 14.61 124.99
C ALA A 35 -32.08 14.26 123.49
N VAL A 36 -33.05 13.41 123.12
CA VAL A 36 -33.25 12.95 121.74
C VAL A 36 -34.09 13.94 120.95
N TYR A 37 -33.60 14.34 119.78
CA TYR A 37 -34.34 15.18 118.82
C TYR A 37 -34.23 14.63 117.40
N ASN A 38 -35.40 14.32 116.82
CA ASN A 38 -35.61 13.95 115.41
C ASN A 38 -34.63 12.91 114.81
N ILE A 39 -34.21 11.93 115.60
CA ILE A 39 -33.36 10.79 115.18
C ILE A 39 -34.21 9.53 114.99
N ASN A 40 -33.94 8.79 113.91
CA ASN A 40 -34.61 7.52 113.60
C ASN A 40 -33.67 6.30 113.73
N LEU A 41 -32.64 6.38 114.57
CA LEU A 41 -31.71 5.30 114.88
C LEU A 41 -32.16 4.54 116.14
N TRP A 42 -32.16 3.21 116.07
CA TRP A 42 -32.78 2.36 117.09
C TRP A 42 -32.10 2.41 118.48
N PHE A 43 -30.79 2.68 118.51
CA PHE A 43 -29.99 2.68 119.75
C PHE A 43 -29.83 4.07 120.36
N LEU A 44 -30.03 5.16 119.60
CA LEU A 44 -30.01 6.54 120.08
C LEU A 44 -31.39 6.97 120.61
N LYS A 45 -31.93 6.14 121.51
CA LYS A 45 -33.17 6.39 122.24
C LYS A 45 -32.88 6.32 123.74
N GLU A 46 -33.60 7.12 124.52
CA GLU A 46 -33.42 7.21 125.97
C GLU A 46 -33.55 5.85 126.66
N ASP A 47 -34.56 5.05 126.30
CA ASP A 47 -34.78 3.68 126.79
C ASP A 47 -33.68 2.67 126.43
N ARG A 48 -32.83 3.01 125.45
CA ARG A 48 -31.80 2.11 124.91
C ARG A 48 -30.38 2.52 125.28
N LEU A 49 -30.06 3.81 125.32
CA LEU A 49 -28.69 4.28 125.55
C LEU A 49 -28.39 4.60 127.02
N LEU A 50 -29.37 5.11 127.79
CA LEU A 50 -29.14 5.58 129.15
C LEU A 50 -28.56 4.46 130.04
N GLY A 51 -27.49 4.78 130.78
CA GLY A 51 -26.75 3.82 131.60
C GLY A 51 -25.92 2.78 130.84
N LYS A 52 -25.80 2.88 129.50
CA LYS A 52 -24.99 1.98 128.66
C LYS A 52 -23.84 2.70 127.98
N ASN A 53 -22.84 1.93 127.59
CA ASN A 53 -21.68 2.45 126.88
C ASN A 53 -22.00 2.67 125.39
N LEU A 54 -21.93 3.93 124.92
CA LEU A 54 -22.22 4.27 123.52
C LEU A 54 -21.29 3.53 122.55
N PHE A 55 -20.03 3.34 122.93
CA PHE A 55 -19.00 2.73 122.10
C PHE A 55 -19.21 1.23 121.87
N GLN A 56 -20.05 0.57 122.67
CA GLN A 56 -20.45 -0.83 122.48
C GLN A 56 -21.67 -0.99 121.55
N LEU A 57 -22.40 0.11 121.27
CA LEU A 57 -23.65 0.09 120.49
C LEU A 57 -23.47 0.58 119.05
N ILE A 58 -22.35 1.25 118.75
CA ILE A 58 -21.99 1.68 117.39
C ILE A 58 -21.09 0.63 116.69
N PRO A 59 -21.08 0.57 115.34
CA PRO A 59 -20.18 -0.31 114.60
C PRO A 59 -18.70 -0.03 114.89
N LEU A 60 -17.86 -1.07 114.82
CA LEU A 60 -16.42 -0.97 115.10
C LEU A 60 -15.69 0.05 114.19
N SER A 61 -16.11 0.18 112.93
CA SER A 61 -15.60 1.19 112.00
C SER A 61 -15.87 2.61 112.47
N THR A 62 -17.08 2.88 112.94
CA THR A 62 -17.51 4.17 113.50
C THR A 62 -16.84 4.44 114.85
N TYR A 63 -16.71 3.43 115.70
CA TYR A 63 -15.97 3.50 116.97
C TYR A 63 -14.53 4.00 116.77
N ASN A 64 -13.80 3.42 115.82
CA ASN A 64 -12.41 3.77 115.54
C ASN A 64 -12.24 5.24 115.11
N GLN A 65 -13.27 5.86 114.52
CA GLN A 65 -13.26 7.28 114.14
C GLN A 65 -13.60 8.20 115.33
N ILE A 66 -14.61 7.83 116.13
CA ILE A 66 -15.22 8.68 117.16
C ILE A 66 -14.45 8.63 118.50
N TYR A 67 -13.94 7.47 118.88
CA TYR A 67 -13.29 7.27 120.18
C TYR A 67 -11.99 8.09 120.38
N PRO A 68 -11.09 8.25 119.38
CA PRO A 68 -9.93 9.14 119.51
C PRO A 68 -10.33 10.60 119.79
N ASP A 69 -11.39 11.07 119.15
CA ASP A 69 -11.94 12.40 119.31
C ASP A 69 -12.55 12.60 120.71
N PHE A 70 -13.34 11.62 121.17
CA PHE A 70 -13.89 11.59 122.53
C PHE A 70 -12.77 11.62 123.58
N LYS A 71 -11.75 10.76 123.44
CA LYS A 71 -10.60 10.72 124.36
C LYS A 71 -9.82 12.04 124.33
N ARG A 72 -9.65 12.67 123.16
CA ARG A 72 -9.01 14.00 123.05
C ARG A 72 -9.80 15.06 123.82
N VAL A 73 -11.13 15.10 123.67
CA VAL A 73 -12.01 16.04 124.38
C VAL A 73 -11.99 15.81 125.89
N LEU A 74 -12.05 14.54 126.33
CA LEU A 74 -12.03 14.16 127.73
C LEU A 74 -10.72 14.54 128.42
N THR A 75 -9.57 14.25 127.79
CA THR A 75 -8.23 14.46 128.38
C THR A 75 -7.77 15.92 128.27
N HIS A 76 -7.90 16.55 127.10
CA HIS A 76 -7.34 17.88 126.84
C HIS A 76 -8.34 19.03 127.05
N LYS A 77 -9.63 18.71 127.29
CA LYS A 77 -10.72 19.69 127.43
C LYS A 77 -10.87 20.62 126.21
N ILE A 78 -10.59 20.11 125.01
CA ILE A 78 -10.75 20.82 123.73
C ILE A 78 -12.03 20.34 123.03
N ARG A 79 -12.83 21.26 122.49
CA ARG A 79 -14.02 20.93 121.68
C ARG A 79 -13.61 20.27 120.35
N SER A 80 -14.33 19.24 119.93
CA SER A 80 -14.19 18.63 118.60
C SER A 80 -15.44 18.78 117.74
N THR A 81 -15.29 18.72 116.42
CA THR A 81 -16.39 18.79 115.45
C THR A 81 -16.00 18.08 114.15
N HIS A 82 -16.58 16.91 113.90
CA HIS A 82 -16.31 16.12 112.70
C HIS A 82 -17.60 15.50 112.16
N ASN A 83 -17.55 15.11 110.88
CA ASN A 83 -18.58 14.28 110.26
C ASN A 83 -18.09 12.82 110.29
N TYR A 84 -18.99 11.90 110.63
CA TYR A 84 -18.72 10.49 110.81
C TYR A 84 -19.64 9.64 109.94
N GLU A 85 -19.14 8.47 109.56
CA GLU A 85 -19.89 7.46 108.80
C GLU A 85 -20.27 6.28 109.71
N MET A 86 -21.50 5.78 109.53
CA MET A 86 -22.02 4.64 110.27
C MET A 86 -22.89 3.74 109.41
N ALA A 87 -22.35 2.56 109.10
CA ALA A 87 -23.06 1.50 108.39
C ALA A 87 -23.87 0.64 109.39
N LEU A 88 -25.19 0.66 109.25
CA LEU A 88 -26.12 -0.12 110.09
C LEU A 88 -27.10 -0.88 109.18
N ASN A 89 -27.18 -2.19 109.37
CA ASN A 89 -28.13 -3.08 108.66
C ASN A 89 -28.17 -2.89 107.12
N GLY A 90 -27.02 -2.60 106.51
CA GLY A 90 -26.90 -2.38 105.06
C GLY A 90 -27.09 -0.93 104.59
N THR A 91 -27.47 -0.01 105.47
CA THR A 91 -27.62 1.42 105.16
C THR A 91 -26.48 2.23 105.78
N THR A 92 -25.83 3.07 104.98
CA THR A 92 -24.82 4.03 105.46
C THR A 92 -25.48 5.34 105.85
N TYR A 93 -25.35 5.70 107.13
CA TYR A 93 -25.74 7.00 107.67
C TYR A 93 -24.51 7.90 107.81
N PHE A 94 -24.69 9.19 107.52
CA PHE A 94 -23.68 10.22 107.75
C PHE A 94 -24.19 11.19 108.80
N PHE A 95 -23.37 11.49 109.81
CA PHE A 95 -23.75 12.42 110.87
C PHE A 95 -22.63 13.36 111.27
N LYS A 96 -22.99 14.57 111.67
CA LYS A 96 -22.09 15.53 112.29
C LYS A 96 -22.14 15.35 113.81
N CYS A 97 -21.00 15.13 114.45
CA CYS A 97 -20.90 15.11 115.90
C CYS A 97 -19.98 16.23 116.41
N ILE A 98 -20.47 16.97 117.41
CA ILE A 98 -19.75 18.03 118.11
C ILE A 98 -19.57 17.58 119.55
N MET A 99 -18.32 17.43 119.99
CA MET A 99 -18.01 16.99 121.36
C MET A 99 -17.42 18.15 122.16
N SER A 100 -17.94 18.39 123.36
CA SER A 100 -17.49 19.47 124.25
C SER A 100 -17.25 18.93 125.67
N PRO A 101 -16.23 19.40 126.41
CA PRO A 101 -16.03 18.99 127.79
C PRO A 101 -17.14 19.55 128.69
N PHE A 102 -17.63 18.75 129.63
CA PHE A 102 -18.68 19.16 130.57
C PHE A 102 -18.45 18.49 131.93
N ASP A 103 -17.99 19.24 132.93
CA ASP A 103 -17.83 18.82 134.34
C ASP A 103 -17.27 17.39 134.54
N GLY A 104 -16.07 17.14 134.00
CA GLY A 104 -15.42 15.81 134.02
C GLY A 104 -15.87 14.83 132.93
N MET A 105 -17.06 15.03 132.37
CA MET A 105 -17.73 14.26 131.31
C MET A 105 -17.55 14.91 129.91
N VAL A 106 -18.16 14.32 128.88
CA VAL A 106 -18.20 14.85 127.51
C VAL A 106 -19.64 14.96 127.01
N LEU A 107 -20.01 16.15 126.55
CA LEU A 107 -21.29 16.44 125.90
C LEU A 107 -21.16 16.33 124.38
N CYS A 108 -21.85 15.36 123.79
CA CYS A 108 -21.88 15.07 122.37
C CYS A 108 -23.19 15.56 121.75
N GLN A 109 -23.14 16.50 120.81
CA GLN A 109 -24.27 16.92 119.98
C GLN A 109 -24.21 16.15 118.66
N TYR A 110 -25.31 15.54 118.24
CA TYR A 110 -25.43 14.71 117.03
C TYR A 110 -26.45 15.34 116.06
N ARG A 111 -26.11 15.38 114.76
CA ARG A 111 -27.01 15.76 113.66
C ARG A 111 -26.89 14.81 112.48
N ASP A 112 -27.99 14.27 111.99
CA ASP A 112 -28.02 13.50 110.73
C ASP A 112 -27.80 14.44 109.52
N ILE A 113 -26.96 14.02 108.58
CA ILE A 113 -26.65 14.74 107.32
C ILE A 113 -26.74 13.82 106.08
N THR A 114 -27.36 12.64 106.21
CA THR A 114 -27.34 11.55 105.21
C THR A 114 -27.89 11.98 103.84
N GLU A 115 -29.10 12.56 103.78
CA GLU A 115 -29.73 13.01 102.52
C GLU A 115 -28.85 14.02 101.76
N ARG A 116 -28.24 14.96 102.50
CA ARG A 116 -27.37 16.01 101.92
C ARG A 116 -26.07 15.42 101.38
N SER A 117 -25.49 14.45 102.08
CA SER A 117 -24.28 13.75 101.63
C SER A 117 -24.54 12.88 100.40
N GLN A 118 -25.68 12.18 100.35
CA GLN A 118 -26.07 11.34 99.22
C GLN A 118 -26.33 12.16 97.95
N ARG A 119 -27.09 13.28 98.03
CA ARG A 119 -27.28 14.18 96.87
C ARG A 119 -25.97 14.76 96.34
N LYS A 120 -25.01 15.06 97.21
CA LYS A 120 -23.68 15.54 96.78
C LYS A 120 -22.94 14.47 95.98
N LEU A 121 -22.93 13.22 96.47
CA LEU A 121 -22.28 12.10 95.79
C LEU A 121 -22.96 11.75 94.44
N GLU A 122 -24.29 11.83 94.38
CA GLU A 122 -25.05 11.63 93.13
C GLU A 122 -24.69 12.69 92.08
N LEU A 123 -24.62 13.97 92.49
CA LEU A 123 -24.21 15.07 91.61
C LEU A 123 -22.75 14.92 91.14
N GLU A 124 -21.83 14.54 92.02
CA GLU A 124 -20.43 14.27 91.67
C GLU A 124 -20.32 13.14 90.64
N ARG A 125 -21.06 12.04 90.84
CA ARG A 125 -21.11 10.92 89.90
C ARG A 125 -21.71 11.32 88.55
N LYS A 126 -22.77 12.13 88.53
CA LYS A 126 -23.41 12.62 87.30
C LYS A 126 -22.51 13.60 86.53
N ASN A 127 -21.77 14.46 87.23
CA ASN A 127 -20.78 15.33 86.60
C ASN A 127 -19.63 14.53 85.99
N GLN A 128 -19.13 13.49 86.67
CA GLN A 128 -18.09 12.62 86.12
C GLN A 128 -18.57 11.86 84.88
N GLU A 129 -19.79 11.31 84.90
CA GLU A 129 -20.42 10.65 83.76
C GLU A 129 -20.57 11.59 82.55
N LEU A 130 -21.02 12.83 82.77
CA LEU A 130 -21.11 13.85 81.72
C LEU A 130 -19.74 14.26 81.15
N ASN A 131 -18.71 14.32 81.99
CA ASN A 131 -17.36 14.67 81.56
C ASN A 131 -16.76 13.62 80.61
N GLU A 132 -16.91 12.33 80.94
CA GLU A 132 -16.45 11.23 80.08
C GLU A 132 -17.22 11.16 78.76
N ILE A 133 -18.53 11.46 78.76
CA ILE A 133 -19.33 11.59 77.53
C ILE A 133 -18.82 12.74 76.65
N GLN A 134 -18.48 13.90 77.24
CA GLN A 134 -17.93 15.04 76.49
C GLN A 134 -16.55 14.72 75.90
N LYS A 135 -15.68 14.04 76.65
CA LYS A 135 -14.38 13.52 76.18
C LYS A 135 -14.56 12.60 74.97
N ALA A 136 -15.41 11.57 75.08
CA ALA A 136 -15.64 10.61 74.00
C ALA A 136 -16.31 11.22 72.75
N ALA A 137 -17.13 12.27 72.91
CA ALA A 137 -17.83 12.93 71.81
C ALA A 137 -17.04 14.09 71.16
N LEU A 138 -15.83 14.36 71.65
CA LEU A 138 -15.00 15.52 71.31
C LEU A 138 -15.73 16.86 71.41
N ILE A 139 -16.40 17.07 72.54
CA ILE A 139 -17.20 18.28 72.85
C ILE A 139 -16.49 19.16 73.89
N GLY A 140 -16.44 20.46 73.60
CA GLY A 140 -16.16 21.53 74.55
C GLY A 140 -17.34 22.52 74.65
N ASN A 141 -17.31 23.37 75.67
CA ASN A 141 -18.21 24.51 75.81
C ASN A 141 -17.52 25.79 75.34
N TRP A 142 -18.30 26.76 74.87
CA TRP A 142 -17.83 28.11 74.59
C TRP A 142 -18.83 29.15 75.07
N GLN A 143 -18.30 30.33 75.37
CA GLN A 143 -19.02 31.55 75.72
C GLN A 143 -18.47 32.68 74.84
N TYR A 144 -19.34 33.55 74.33
CA TYR A 144 -18.96 34.74 73.56
C TYR A 144 -19.55 36.00 74.21
N ASP A 145 -18.70 36.98 74.49
CA ASP A 145 -19.06 38.27 75.07
C ASP A 145 -19.10 39.33 73.97
N SER A 146 -20.22 40.06 73.85
CA SER A 146 -20.43 41.00 72.74
C SER A 146 -19.59 42.28 72.82
N ASP A 147 -19.18 42.67 74.03
CA ASP A 147 -18.61 43.97 74.32
C ASP A 147 -17.09 43.92 74.20
N THR A 148 -16.48 42.85 74.73
CA THR A 148 -15.06 42.52 74.57
C THR A 148 -14.75 41.84 73.23
N GLN A 149 -15.77 41.30 72.55
CA GLN A 149 -15.65 40.49 71.34
C GLN A 149 -14.70 39.30 71.53
N SER A 150 -14.74 38.65 72.69
CA SER A 150 -13.93 37.47 72.98
C SER A 150 -14.76 36.18 73.01
N PHE A 151 -14.14 35.09 72.53
CA PHE A 151 -14.60 33.73 72.79
C PHE A 151 -13.79 33.16 73.95
N LYS A 152 -14.49 32.64 74.95
CA LYS A 152 -13.94 31.78 76.01
C LYS A 152 -14.36 30.34 75.71
N TYR A 153 -13.47 29.37 75.85
CA TYR A 153 -13.81 27.97 75.61
C TYR A 153 -12.99 27.01 76.49
N ALA A 154 -13.60 25.88 76.82
CA ALA A 154 -13.04 24.82 77.65
C ALA A 154 -13.60 23.44 77.23
N GLY A 155 -13.08 22.36 77.80
CA GLY A 155 -13.49 20.99 77.51
C GLY A 155 -12.60 20.30 76.48
N HIS A 156 -13.17 19.39 75.69
CA HIS A 156 -12.39 18.30 75.09
C HIS A 156 -12.60 18.21 73.58
N THR A 157 -11.91 19.05 72.80
CA THR A 157 -12.00 19.00 71.32
C THR A 157 -10.71 18.52 70.64
N ASP A 158 -9.70 18.16 71.43
CA ASP A 158 -8.33 17.75 71.06
C ASP A 158 -7.54 18.74 70.18
N ILE A 159 -8.11 19.92 69.90
CA ILE A 159 -7.56 20.91 68.96
C ILE A 159 -7.54 22.31 69.60
N LEU A 160 -8.71 22.81 69.98
CA LEU A 160 -8.86 24.15 70.54
C LEU A 160 -9.04 24.10 72.06
N CYS A 161 -9.93 23.23 72.54
CA CYS A 161 -10.35 23.20 73.95
C CYS A 161 -9.41 22.33 74.79
N THR A 162 -9.11 22.82 76.00
CA THR A 162 -8.46 22.11 77.10
C THR A 162 -9.36 22.09 78.33
N GLU A 163 -9.02 21.30 79.35
CA GLU A 163 -9.71 21.37 80.67
C GLU A 163 -9.61 22.77 81.31
N GLU A 164 -8.53 23.53 81.03
CA GLU A 164 -8.43 24.95 81.37
C GLU A 164 -9.15 25.85 80.36
N THR A 165 -9.86 26.87 80.86
CA THR A 165 -10.54 27.89 80.05
C THR A 165 -9.54 28.78 79.31
N GLN A 166 -9.62 28.77 77.99
CA GLN A 166 -8.85 29.66 77.11
C GLN A 166 -9.72 30.83 76.63
N GLU A 167 -9.10 31.94 76.27
CA GLU A 167 -9.76 33.14 75.73
C GLU A 167 -9.05 33.63 74.46
N ILE A 168 -9.83 33.96 73.42
CA ILE A 168 -9.34 34.50 72.15
C ILE A 168 -10.24 35.64 71.65
N ASN A 169 -9.67 36.69 71.05
CA ASN A 169 -10.49 37.72 70.41
C ASN A 169 -11.11 37.20 69.10
N LEU A 170 -12.31 37.67 68.76
CA LEU A 170 -13.04 37.35 67.53
C LEU A 170 -12.18 37.54 66.27
N ASN A 171 -11.35 38.59 66.21
CA ASN A 171 -10.50 38.84 65.05
C ASN A 171 -9.41 37.78 64.88
N ASP A 172 -8.86 37.27 65.99
CA ASP A 172 -7.86 36.21 65.96
C ASP A 172 -8.51 34.84 65.71
N TYR A 173 -9.69 34.60 66.26
CA TYR A 173 -10.50 33.42 65.94
C TYR A 173 -10.86 33.36 64.44
N LEU A 174 -11.24 34.48 63.84
CA LEU A 174 -11.53 34.59 62.41
C LEU A 174 -10.29 34.33 61.52
N LYS A 175 -9.06 34.51 62.03
CA LYS A 175 -7.83 34.14 61.29
C LYS A 175 -7.69 32.62 61.19
N LEU A 176 -8.08 31.87 62.23
CA LEU A 176 -8.09 30.40 62.25
C LEU A 176 -9.11 29.83 61.27
N ILE A 177 -10.25 30.49 61.06
CA ILE A 177 -11.28 30.06 60.10
C ILE A 177 -10.79 30.27 58.67
N LEU A 178 -10.97 29.26 57.82
CA LEU A 178 -10.63 29.32 56.39
C LEU A 178 -11.43 30.42 55.66
N PRO A 179 -10.82 31.16 54.70
CA PRO A 179 -11.42 32.37 54.12
C PRO A 179 -12.83 32.18 53.56
N GLU A 180 -13.11 31.01 52.97
CA GLU A 180 -14.39 30.67 52.35
C GLU A 180 -15.52 30.56 53.38
N ASP A 181 -15.22 30.06 54.58
CA ASP A 181 -16.22 29.71 55.60
C ASP A 181 -16.53 30.90 56.53
N ARG A 182 -15.65 31.92 56.58
CA ARG A 182 -15.79 33.13 57.43
C ARG A 182 -17.14 33.85 57.25
N LYS A 183 -17.67 33.90 56.02
CA LYS A 183 -18.96 34.54 55.74
C LYS A 183 -20.13 33.75 56.33
N SER A 184 -20.06 32.42 56.32
CA SER A 184 -21.06 31.55 56.95
C SER A 184 -21.06 31.73 58.47
N PHE A 185 -19.87 31.61 59.08
CA PHE A 185 -19.67 31.78 60.51
C PHE A 185 -20.12 33.16 61.03
N THR A 186 -19.69 34.25 60.38
CA THR A 186 -20.04 35.62 60.83
C THR A 186 -21.53 35.93 60.66
N ASN A 187 -22.21 35.38 59.66
CA ASN A 187 -23.66 35.49 59.52
C ASN A 187 -24.39 34.69 60.62
N TRP A 188 -23.94 33.46 60.89
CA TRP A 188 -24.49 32.64 61.98
C TRP A 188 -24.34 33.35 63.34
N LEU A 189 -23.15 33.87 63.67
CA LEU A 189 -22.92 34.59 64.93
C LEU A 189 -23.83 35.84 65.04
N LYS A 190 -24.02 36.60 63.96
CA LYS A 190 -24.93 37.75 63.92
C LYS A 190 -26.40 37.40 64.11
N GLU A 191 -26.88 36.26 63.59
CA GLU A 191 -28.28 35.84 63.78
C GLU A 191 -28.51 35.28 65.20
N ASN A 192 -27.54 34.59 65.79
CA ASN A 192 -27.57 34.20 67.21
C ASN A 192 -27.51 35.45 68.11
N LEU A 193 -26.73 36.47 67.72
CA LEU A 193 -26.78 37.87 68.18
C LEU A 193 -28.21 38.41 68.40
N LYS A 194 -29.10 38.09 67.46
CA LYS A 194 -30.50 38.56 67.45
C LYS A 194 -31.47 37.61 68.15
N GLY A 195 -30.99 36.48 68.70
CA GLY A 195 -31.79 35.49 69.42
C GLY A 195 -32.22 34.24 68.63
N LYS A 196 -31.73 34.02 67.40
CA LYS A 196 -32.05 32.81 66.62
C LYS A 196 -31.10 31.64 66.91
N MET A 197 -31.27 30.98 68.05
CA MET A 197 -30.37 29.92 68.54
C MET A 197 -30.70 28.49 68.08
N GLU A 198 -31.45 28.31 66.99
CA GLU A 198 -31.90 26.99 66.55
C GLU A 198 -30.81 26.19 65.80
N ASN A 199 -30.02 26.87 64.97
CA ASN A 199 -29.10 26.25 64.01
C ASN A 199 -27.65 26.16 64.52
N SER A 200 -26.96 25.06 64.19
CA SER A 200 -25.51 24.97 64.26
C SER A 200 -24.85 25.54 62.99
N VAL A 201 -23.56 25.84 63.07
CA VAL A 201 -22.71 26.12 61.90
C VAL A 201 -21.55 25.11 61.86
N ASP A 202 -21.35 24.53 60.69
CA ASP A 202 -20.19 23.68 60.39
C ASP A 202 -19.23 24.50 59.52
N TYR A 203 -17.95 24.57 59.91
CA TYR A 203 -16.90 25.29 59.18
C TYR A 203 -15.53 24.66 59.44
N ARG A 204 -14.56 25.06 58.62
CA ARG A 204 -13.19 24.54 58.70
C ARG A 204 -12.25 25.57 59.33
N ILE A 205 -11.38 25.09 60.21
CA ILE A 205 -10.26 25.86 60.75
C ILE A 205 -8.93 25.30 60.23
N LEU A 206 -7.93 26.16 60.10
CA LEU A 206 -6.55 25.82 59.83
C LEU A 206 -5.74 26.00 61.12
N LEU A 207 -5.22 24.91 61.68
CA LEU A 207 -4.36 24.93 62.86
C LEU A 207 -3.17 23.98 62.62
N GLN A 208 -1.94 24.43 62.90
CA GLN A 208 -0.72 23.65 62.68
C GLN A 208 -0.65 23.03 61.27
N GLU A 209 -0.95 23.83 60.23
CA GLU A 209 -1.01 23.43 58.82
C GLU A 209 -2.03 22.33 58.46
N LYS A 210 -2.88 21.92 59.41
CA LYS A 210 -3.94 20.92 59.21
C LYS A 210 -5.33 21.56 59.23
N ILE A 211 -6.20 21.02 58.38
CA ILE A 211 -7.62 21.44 58.30
C ILE A 211 -8.45 20.55 59.20
N PHE A 212 -9.21 21.16 60.10
CA PHE A 212 -10.16 20.49 60.98
C PHE A 212 -11.58 21.00 60.74
N TYR A 213 -12.57 20.11 60.83
CA TYR A 213 -13.98 20.46 60.71
C TYR A 213 -14.58 20.65 62.09
N ILE A 214 -15.13 21.83 62.34
CA ILE A 214 -15.67 22.26 63.62
C ILE A 214 -17.17 22.54 63.45
N ARG A 215 -17.96 22.09 64.43
CA ARG A 215 -19.38 22.42 64.59
C ARG A 215 -19.57 23.29 65.83
N LEU A 216 -20.15 24.47 65.68
CA LEU A 216 -20.64 25.28 66.80
C LEU A 216 -22.15 25.32 66.84
N LYS A 217 -22.72 25.29 68.05
CA LYS A 217 -24.14 25.57 68.30
C LYS A 217 -24.30 26.35 69.60
N ALA A 218 -25.05 27.45 69.55
CA ALA A 218 -25.47 28.18 70.75
C ALA A 218 -26.70 27.48 71.39
N PHE A 219 -26.84 27.57 72.70
CA PHE A 219 -28.01 27.07 73.43
C PHE A 219 -28.54 28.05 74.49
N ALA A 220 -27.72 29.00 74.98
CA ALA A 220 -28.15 29.98 75.96
C ALA A 220 -27.65 31.40 75.60
N ARG A 221 -28.37 32.39 76.13
CA ARG A 221 -28.12 33.81 75.91
C ARG A 221 -28.51 34.60 77.15
N GLU A 222 -27.54 35.29 77.75
CA GLU A 222 -27.76 36.15 78.91
C GLU A 222 -27.66 37.63 78.53
N TYR A 223 -28.54 38.44 79.13
CA TYR A 223 -28.59 39.90 78.96
C TYR A 223 -28.21 40.55 80.29
N HIS A 224 -27.05 41.21 80.32
CA HIS A 224 -26.69 42.07 81.45
C HIS A 224 -27.20 43.51 81.23
N LYS A 225 -27.45 44.22 82.34
CA LYS A 225 -28.19 45.50 82.34
C LYS A 225 -27.55 46.64 81.52
N ASP A 226 -26.27 46.52 81.17
CA ASP A 226 -25.48 47.55 80.47
C ASP A 226 -25.33 47.33 78.95
N LYS A 227 -26.21 46.51 78.35
CA LYS A 227 -26.28 46.09 76.92
C LYS A 227 -25.38 44.92 76.51
N ASN A 228 -24.49 44.43 77.37
CA ASN A 228 -23.71 43.22 77.08
C ASN A 228 -24.64 42.01 76.82
N THR A 229 -24.41 41.33 75.70
CA THR A 229 -25.01 40.04 75.33
C THR A 229 -23.95 38.96 75.43
N ILE A 230 -24.16 38.02 76.35
CA ILE A 230 -23.36 36.80 76.44
C ILE A 230 -24.11 35.69 75.69
N LEU A 231 -23.43 35.01 74.77
CA LEU A 231 -23.90 33.77 74.15
C LEU A 231 -23.14 32.58 74.70
N GLU A 232 -23.81 31.46 74.90
CA GLU A 232 -23.19 30.20 75.33
C GLU A 232 -23.60 29.06 74.41
N GLY A 233 -22.67 28.13 74.22
CA GLY A 233 -22.84 27.03 73.29
C GLY A 233 -21.86 25.89 73.52
N TYR A 234 -21.95 24.89 72.64
CA TYR A 234 -20.95 23.84 72.52
C TYR A 234 -20.21 23.93 71.18
N ILE A 235 -18.98 23.44 71.21
CA ILE A 235 -18.05 23.29 70.09
C ILE A 235 -17.70 21.81 69.98
N GLN A 236 -17.76 21.25 68.78
CA GLN A 236 -17.46 19.84 68.53
C GLN A 236 -16.48 19.68 67.36
N ASN A 237 -15.48 18.84 67.53
CA ASN A 237 -14.64 18.37 66.43
C ASN A 237 -15.38 17.26 65.66
N ILE A 238 -15.69 17.51 64.38
CA ILE A 238 -16.42 16.59 63.50
C ILE A 238 -15.56 16.11 62.32
N THR A 239 -14.24 16.24 62.42
CA THR A 239 -13.27 15.94 61.34
C THR A 239 -13.40 14.52 60.81
N ASP A 240 -13.36 13.51 61.69
CA ASP A 240 -13.54 12.09 61.35
C ASP A 240 -14.83 11.81 60.57
N ILE A 241 -15.94 12.44 60.99
CA ILE A 241 -17.26 12.24 60.39
C ILE A 241 -17.28 12.80 58.96
N GLN A 242 -16.69 13.97 58.75
CA GLN A 242 -16.62 14.60 57.42
C GLN A 242 -15.61 13.89 56.51
N GLN A 243 -14.47 13.43 57.03
CA GLN A 243 -13.49 12.64 56.26
C GLN A 243 -14.12 11.34 55.75
N ARG A 244 -14.68 10.51 56.63
CA ARG A 244 -15.34 9.25 56.22
C ARG A 244 -16.47 9.47 55.21
N ARG A 245 -17.23 10.58 55.35
CA ARG A 245 -18.27 10.95 54.38
C ARG A 245 -17.69 11.33 53.01
N ASN A 246 -16.58 12.07 52.99
CA ASN A 246 -15.88 12.42 51.76
C ASN A 246 -15.27 11.18 51.08
N ASP A 247 -14.70 10.24 51.85
CA ASP A 247 -14.15 8.99 51.33
C ASP A 247 -15.23 8.12 50.67
N ILE A 248 -16.40 7.97 51.32
CA ILE A 248 -17.56 7.27 50.75
C ILE A 248 -18.04 7.94 49.46
N ASN A 249 -18.11 9.28 49.43
CA ASN A 249 -18.48 10.01 48.23
C ASN A 249 -17.45 9.80 47.09
N LEU A 250 -16.15 9.86 47.41
CA LEU A 250 -15.05 9.67 46.47
C LEU A 250 -15.09 8.27 45.84
N LEU A 251 -15.25 7.23 46.66
CA LEU A 251 -15.41 5.84 46.20
C LEU A 251 -16.67 5.68 45.33
N THR A 252 -17.80 6.28 45.74
CA THR A 252 -19.05 6.26 44.96
C THR A 252 -18.89 6.94 43.61
N HIS A 253 -18.16 8.06 43.53
CA HIS A 253 -17.85 8.72 42.27
C HIS A 253 -16.88 7.90 41.40
N ALA A 254 -15.86 7.27 41.99
CA ALA A 254 -14.93 6.40 41.26
C ALA A 254 -15.65 5.20 40.63
N ILE A 255 -16.49 4.49 41.40
CA ILE A 255 -17.25 3.32 40.92
C ILE A 255 -18.24 3.72 39.80
N ASN A 256 -18.88 4.89 39.90
CA ASN A 256 -19.80 5.41 38.86
C ASN A 256 -19.11 6.03 37.63
N ASN A 257 -17.80 6.26 37.70
CA ASN A 257 -16.99 6.68 36.55
C ASN A 257 -16.16 5.54 35.96
N SER A 258 -16.20 4.34 36.56
CA SER A 258 -15.63 3.15 35.95
C SER A 258 -16.32 2.82 34.62
N THR A 259 -15.52 2.34 33.66
CA THR A 259 -15.99 1.78 32.38
C THR A 259 -16.42 0.32 32.50
N GLU A 260 -16.23 -0.28 33.68
CA GLU A 260 -16.71 -1.62 34.02
C GLU A 260 -18.18 -1.60 34.44
N ASP A 261 -18.86 -2.69 34.09
CA ASP A 261 -20.22 -3.02 34.45
C ASP A 261 -20.22 -3.58 35.89
N ILE A 262 -20.55 -2.76 36.89
CA ILE A 262 -20.41 -3.13 38.30
C ILE A 262 -21.79 -3.17 38.96
N TYR A 263 -22.16 -4.33 39.50
CA TYR A 263 -23.37 -4.50 40.31
C TYR A 263 -23.15 -5.43 41.48
N SER A 264 -24.04 -5.34 42.47
CA SER A 264 -24.17 -6.34 43.53
C SER A 264 -25.61 -6.76 43.74
N ALA A 265 -25.79 -8.02 44.14
CA ALA A 265 -27.09 -8.64 44.38
C ALA A 265 -27.06 -9.56 45.60
N HIS A 266 -28.22 -9.75 46.24
CA HIS A 266 -28.43 -10.80 47.23
C HIS A 266 -28.39 -12.20 46.58
N GLU A 267 -28.24 -13.24 47.40
CA GLU A 267 -28.25 -14.65 46.96
C GLU A 267 -29.51 -15.01 46.15
N ASP A 268 -30.65 -14.39 46.49
CA ASP A 268 -31.93 -14.56 45.79
C ASP A 268 -32.07 -13.75 44.49
N GLY A 269 -31.01 -13.05 44.07
CA GLY A 269 -30.92 -12.26 42.84
C GLY A 269 -31.46 -10.83 42.93
N THR A 270 -31.93 -10.36 44.09
CA THR A 270 -32.34 -8.96 44.28
C THR A 270 -31.14 -8.03 44.15
N LEU A 271 -31.19 -7.08 43.23
CA LEU A 271 -30.11 -6.09 43.07
C LEU A 271 -30.05 -5.15 44.29
N ILE A 272 -28.84 -4.78 44.69
CA ILE A 272 -28.56 -3.89 45.82
C ILE A 272 -27.94 -2.61 45.30
N PHE A 273 -26.96 -2.76 44.42
CA PHE A 273 -26.22 -1.68 43.80
C PHE A 273 -26.00 -1.98 42.32
N GLY A 274 -25.94 -0.92 41.51
CA GLY A 274 -25.50 -0.97 40.12
C GLY A 274 -24.91 0.39 39.80
N ASN A 275 -23.67 0.42 39.28
CA ASN A 275 -23.02 1.65 38.89
C ASN A 275 -23.70 2.25 37.64
N ARG A 276 -23.30 3.48 37.29
CA ARG A 276 -23.80 4.16 36.09
C ARG A 276 -23.66 3.30 34.82
N CYS A 277 -22.52 2.62 34.63
CA CYS A 277 -22.30 1.79 33.44
C CYS A 277 -23.30 0.61 33.36
N PHE A 278 -23.54 -0.08 34.49
CA PHE A 278 -24.59 -1.10 34.60
C PHE A 278 -25.95 -0.52 34.24
N LYS A 279 -26.36 0.57 34.89
CA LYS A 279 -27.68 1.19 34.64
C LYS A 279 -27.88 1.56 33.17
N GLU A 280 -26.86 2.18 32.54
CA GLU A 280 -26.90 2.53 31.12
C GLU A 280 -26.94 1.30 30.18
N ARG A 281 -26.17 0.24 30.47
CA ARG A 281 -26.14 -0.99 29.65
C ARG A 281 -27.44 -1.79 29.74
N HIS A 282 -28.04 -1.87 30.93
CA HIS A 282 -29.25 -2.65 31.21
C HIS A 282 -30.56 -1.83 31.12
N GLY A 283 -30.50 -0.57 30.69
CA GLY A 283 -31.68 0.28 30.44
C GLY A 283 -32.41 0.77 31.69
N ILE A 284 -31.74 0.76 32.85
CA ILE A 284 -32.31 1.11 34.15
C ILE A 284 -32.21 2.63 34.35
N GLY A 285 -33.34 3.28 34.64
CA GLY A 285 -33.36 4.73 34.85
C GLY A 285 -32.57 5.17 36.09
N ASN A 286 -31.91 6.33 36.04
CA ASN A 286 -31.15 6.84 37.20
C ASN A 286 -32.02 7.08 38.46
N THR A 287 -33.31 7.38 38.27
CA THR A 287 -34.33 7.53 39.32
C THR A 287 -35.08 6.24 39.64
N GLN A 288 -34.81 5.14 38.92
CA GLN A 288 -35.44 3.86 39.15
C GLN A 288 -34.83 3.17 40.36
N ASP A 289 -35.69 2.69 41.25
CA ASP A 289 -35.29 1.93 42.43
C ASP A 289 -34.82 0.53 42.02
N ILE A 290 -33.49 0.37 41.96
CA ILE A 290 -32.83 -0.87 41.54
C ILE A 290 -33.14 -2.03 42.51
N THR A 291 -33.50 -1.74 43.77
CA THR A 291 -33.76 -2.78 44.80
C THR A 291 -35.04 -3.58 44.57
N LYS A 292 -35.86 -3.15 43.60
CA LYS A 292 -37.07 -3.85 43.16
C LYS A 292 -36.84 -4.77 41.97
N LEU A 293 -35.62 -4.84 41.44
CA LEU A 293 -35.26 -5.61 40.25
C LEU A 293 -34.46 -6.86 40.62
N LYS A 294 -34.67 -7.92 39.85
CA LYS A 294 -33.85 -9.15 39.90
C LYS A 294 -32.87 -9.15 38.73
N ILE A 295 -31.63 -9.58 38.98
CA ILE A 295 -30.61 -9.68 37.93
C ILE A 295 -31.00 -10.63 36.78
N TYR A 296 -31.71 -11.72 37.08
CA TYR A 296 -32.17 -12.70 36.09
C TYR A 296 -33.49 -12.30 35.36
N ASP A 297 -34.16 -11.23 35.81
CA ASP A 297 -35.33 -10.66 35.11
C ASP A 297 -34.91 -9.57 34.10
N LEU A 298 -33.64 -9.13 34.14
CA LEU A 298 -33.06 -8.26 33.13
C LEU A 298 -32.74 -9.08 31.87
N PRO A 299 -32.94 -8.54 30.65
CA PRO A 299 -32.57 -9.21 29.41
C PRO A 299 -31.06 -9.09 29.18
N SER A 300 -30.24 -9.67 30.07
CA SER A 300 -28.78 -9.60 30.01
C SER A 300 -28.10 -10.80 30.68
N TYR A 301 -26.83 -11.02 30.32
CA TYR A 301 -25.98 -12.13 30.76
C TYR A 301 -26.50 -13.57 30.50
N GLY A 302 -27.72 -13.74 29.99
CA GLY A 302 -28.30 -15.03 29.61
C GLY A 302 -28.59 -15.97 30.77
N ARG A 303 -28.66 -15.47 32.01
CA ARG A 303 -28.86 -16.29 33.22
C ARG A 303 -30.32 -16.30 33.62
N ASP A 304 -30.94 -17.47 33.61
CA ASP A 304 -32.22 -17.67 34.29
C ASP A 304 -32.03 -17.74 35.82
N LYS A 305 -33.14 -17.85 36.55
CA LYS A 305 -33.14 -17.94 38.02
C LYS A 305 -32.34 -19.14 38.56
N LYS A 306 -32.25 -20.25 37.81
CA LYS A 306 -31.50 -21.46 38.21
C LYS A 306 -30.01 -21.22 38.01
N SER A 307 -29.60 -20.75 36.83
CA SER A 307 -28.21 -20.39 36.52
C SER A 307 -27.68 -19.29 37.42
N TRP A 308 -28.51 -18.33 37.84
CA TRP A 308 -28.13 -17.34 38.86
C TRP A 308 -27.83 -18.01 40.21
N LYS A 309 -28.69 -18.93 40.68
CA LYS A 309 -28.47 -19.60 41.97
C LYS A 309 -27.19 -20.44 41.96
N GLU A 310 -26.98 -21.21 40.89
CA GLU A 310 -25.75 -22.00 40.69
C GLU A 310 -24.51 -21.08 40.68
N PHE A 311 -24.55 -19.96 39.96
CA PHE A 311 -23.47 -18.97 39.97
C PHE A 311 -23.22 -18.36 41.36
N ALA A 312 -24.26 -17.97 42.09
CA ALA A 312 -24.14 -17.40 43.42
C ALA A 312 -23.53 -18.42 44.41
N GLU A 313 -23.94 -19.68 44.35
CA GLU A 313 -23.35 -20.77 45.15
C GLU A 313 -21.88 -21.02 44.79
N CYS A 314 -21.50 -21.03 43.51
CA CYS A 314 -20.10 -21.20 43.08
C CYS A 314 -19.22 -20.01 43.49
N VAL A 315 -19.71 -18.77 43.42
CA VAL A 315 -18.99 -17.57 43.92
C VAL A 315 -18.84 -17.62 45.45
N LYS A 316 -19.87 -18.08 46.17
CA LYS A 316 -19.86 -18.30 47.63
C LYS A 316 -18.87 -19.38 48.07
N ARG A 317 -18.64 -20.41 47.25
CA ARG A 317 -17.58 -21.43 47.44
C ARG A 317 -16.20 -21.00 46.93
N GLY A 318 -16.11 -19.89 46.19
CA GLY A 318 -14.86 -19.37 45.60
C GLY A 318 -14.43 -20.04 44.29
N GLU A 319 -15.30 -20.86 43.68
CA GLU A 319 -14.98 -21.72 42.54
C GLU A 319 -14.99 -20.99 41.18
N THR A 320 -15.78 -19.92 41.04
CA THR A 320 -15.99 -19.20 39.77
C THR A 320 -15.89 -17.67 39.95
N SER A 321 -14.87 -17.22 40.69
CA SER A 321 -14.71 -15.82 41.08
C SER A 321 -13.95 -14.95 40.09
N GLN A 322 -13.17 -15.53 39.15
CA GLN A 322 -12.28 -14.77 38.28
C GLN A 322 -12.28 -15.27 36.83
N GLY A 323 -12.25 -14.33 35.87
CA GLY A 323 -11.96 -14.59 34.46
C GLY A 323 -13.05 -15.31 33.65
N TYR A 324 -14.32 -15.28 34.05
CA TYR A 324 -15.39 -15.88 33.23
C TYR A 324 -15.77 -14.96 32.07
N ILE A 325 -16.02 -15.51 30.88
CA ILE A 325 -16.44 -14.73 29.70
C ILE A 325 -17.90 -15.05 29.36
N VAL A 326 -18.71 -14.01 29.19
CA VAL A 326 -20.09 -14.12 28.70
C VAL A 326 -20.15 -13.53 27.29
N HIS A 327 -20.42 -14.37 26.30
CA HIS A 327 -20.60 -13.96 24.90
C HIS A 327 -22.03 -13.44 24.66
N ASN A 328 -22.16 -12.43 23.81
CA ASN A 328 -23.40 -11.71 23.51
C ASN A 328 -24.22 -11.36 24.78
N PRO A 329 -23.62 -10.74 25.81
CA PRO A 329 -24.26 -10.55 27.12
C PRO A 329 -25.40 -9.52 27.11
N LEU A 330 -25.56 -8.74 26.04
CA LEU A 330 -26.54 -7.65 25.92
C LEU A 330 -27.29 -7.75 24.58
N PRO A 331 -28.44 -8.44 24.51
CA PRO A 331 -29.25 -8.58 23.30
C PRO A 331 -29.68 -7.24 22.66
N LEU A 332 -29.87 -6.20 23.48
CA LEU A 332 -30.22 -4.84 23.03
C LEU A 332 -29.01 -4.02 22.56
N ARG A 333 -27.78 -4.54 22.72
CA ARG A 333 -26.51 -3.89 22.36
C ARG A 333 -25.58 -4.90 21.65
N PRO A 334 -25.91 -5.32 20.41
CA PRO A 334 -25.12 -6.31 19.66
C PRO A 334 -23.69 -5.86 19.35
N GLU A 335 -23.36 -4.58 19.56
CA GLU A 335 -21.99 -4.08 19.51
C GLU A 335 -21.10 -4.60 20.65
N VAL A 336 -21.67 -5.17 21.72
CA VAL A 336 -20.95 -5.83 22.82
C VAL A 336 -20.89 -7.34 22.57
N LEU A 337 -19.78 -7.79 22.00
CA LEU A 337 -19.53 -9.19 21.62
C LEU A 337 -19.28 -10.10 22.83
N ALA A 338 -18.59 -9.59 23.85
CA ALA A 338 -18.36 -10.33 25.10
C ALA A 338 -18.00 -9.40 26.27
N ILE A 339 -18.38 -9.83 27.47
CA ILE A 339 -17.93 -9.24 28.74
C ILE A 339 -17.10 -10.29 29.49
N GLU A 340 -15.90 -9.91 29.90
CA GLU A 340 -15.04 -10.64 30.84
C GLU A 340 -15.40 -10.19 32.26
N GLY A 341 -15.74 -11.15 33.13
CA GLY A 341 -16.31 -10.91 34.44
C GLY A 341 -15.49 -11.50 35.58
N ASN A 342 -15.42 -10.76 36.68
CA ASN A 342 -14.97 -11.23 37.99
C ASN A 342 -16.12 -11.07 38.99
N ALA A 343 -16.23 -11.98 39.96
CA ALA A 343 -17.28 -11.97 40.96
C ALA A 343 -16.80 -12.43 42.34
N TYR A 344 -17.28 -11.76 43.38
CA TYR A 344 -16.81 -11.91 44.75
C TYR A 344 -17.99 -12.04 45.71
N TRP A 345 -17.85 -12.93 46.69
CA TRP A 345 -18.80 -13.01 47.81
C TRP A 345 -18.38 -12.03 48.90
N VAL A 346 -19.25 -11.07 49.22
CA VAL A 346 -19.02 -10.05 50.25
C VAL A 346 -20.08 -10.17 51.32
N THR A 347 -19.66 -10.44 52.56
CA THR A 347 -20.54 -10.51 53.73
C THR A 347 -20.48 -9.18 54.48
N SER A 348 -21.65 -8.59 54.77
CA SER A 348 -21.78 -7.37 55.56
C SER A 348 -21.60 -7.61 57.06
N ASP A 349 -21.41 -6.55 57.84
CA ASP A 349 -21.33 -6.59 59.32
C ASP A 349 -22.56 -7.22 60.00
N LYS A 350 -23.70 -7.30 59.29
CA LYS A 350 -24.94 -7.96 59.75
C LYS A 350 -24.98 -9.46 59.47
N GLY A 351 -23.97 -10.02 58.81
CA GLY A 351 -23.93 -11.41 58.35
C GLY A 351 -24.67 -11.66 57.03
N GLU A 352 -25.25 -10.64 56.39
CA GLU A 352 -25.90 -10.79 55.08
C GLU A 352 -24.84 -10.87 53.98
N GLY A 353 -24.87 -11.95 53.20
CA GLY A 353 -23.97 -12.19 52.08
C GLY A 353 -24.52 -11.69 50.74
N THR A 354 -23.62 -11.14 49.92
CA THR A 354 -23.94 -10.47 48.66
C THR A 354 -22.93 -10.88 47.58
N VAL A 355 -23.40 -11.06 46.35
CA VAL A 355 -22.55 -11.30 45.18
C VAL A 355 -22.24 -9.94 44.56
N TRP A 356 -20.97 -9.56 44.53
CA TRP A 356 -20.47 -8.42 43.77
C TRP A 356 -19.88 -8.88 42.45
N THR A 357 -20.10 -8.16 41.36
CA THR A 357 -19.53 -8.50 40.05
C THR A 357 -18.98 -7.28 39.33
N PHE A 358 -17.96 -7.51 38.51
CA PHE A 358 -17.18 -6.51 37.78
C PHE A 358 -17.00 -7.02 36.35
N GLY A 359 -17.68 -6.40 35.38
CA GLY A 359 -17.71 -6.82 33.98
C GLY A 359 -17.01 -5.85 33.04
N ARG A 360 -15.87 -6.26 32.46
CA ARG A 360 -15.14 -5.51 31.45
C ARG A 360 -15.60 -5.89 30.03
N ASP A 361 -15.91 -4.90 29.21
CA ASP A 361 -16.15 -5.12 27.78
C ASP A 361 -14.82 -5.42 27.08
N VAL A 362 -14.74 -6.59 26.43
CA VAL A 362 -13.55 -7.07 25.69
C VAL A 362 -13.78 -7.13 24.17
N SER A 363 -14.88 -6.53 23.68
CA SER A 363 -15.29 -6.58 22.27
C SER A 363 -14.27 -5.94 21.32
N THR A 364 -13.57 -4.88 21.74
CA THR A 364 -12.50 -4.24 20.97
C THR A 364 -11.31 -5.18 20.77
N ARG A 365 -10.88 -5.85 21.85
CA ARG A 365 -9.83 -6.88 21.81
C ARG A 365 -10.22 -8.03 20.87
N ILE A 366 -11.44 -8.56 20.99
CA ILE A 366 -11.93 -9.64 20.11
C ILE A 366 -11.93 -9.19 18.64
N ARG A 367 -12.39 -7.97 18.32
CA ARG A 367 -12.34 -7.42 16.96
C ARG A 367 -10.92 -7.34 16.42
N HIS A 368 -9.96 -6.84 17.21
CA HIS A 368 -8.56 -6.76 16.79
C HIS A 368 -7.94 -8.15 16.58
N GLU A 369 -8.18 -9.10 17.49
CA GLU A 369 -7.72 -10.49 17.34
C GLU A 369 -8.32 -11.16 16.08
N GLN A 370 -9.59 -10.88 15.76
CA GLN A 370 -10.24 -11.35 14.52
C GLN A 370 -9.66 -10.68 13.27
N GLN A 371 -9.43 -9.36 13.29
CA GLN A 371 -8.82 -8.62 12.19
C GLN A 371 -7.40 -9.11 11.89
N ILE A 372 -6.56 -9.35 12.91
CA ILE A 372 -5.22 -9.91 12.74
C ILE A 372 -5.28 -11.32 12.14
N LYS A 373 -6.16 -12.19 12.65
CA LYS A 373 -6.37 -13.53 12.08
C LYS A 373 -6.82 -13.49 10.62
N GLN A 374 -7.76 -12.60 10.29
CA GLN A 374 -8.24 -12.42 8.91
C GLN A 374 -7.14 -11.86 7.99
N PHE A 375 -6.38 -10.87 8.46
CA PHE A 375 -5.29 -10.27 7.70
C PHE A 375 -4.17 -11.26 7.42
N ASN A 376 -3.74 -12.04 8.43
CA ASN A 376 -2.74 -13.10 8.25
C ASN A 376 -3.23 -14.16 7.25
N LEU A 377 -4.48 -14.62 7.36
CA LEU A 377 -5.07 -15.57 6.41
C LEU A 377 -5.10 -15.02 4.97
N ILE A 378 -5.36 -13.72 4.80
CA ILE A 378 -5.30 -13.06 3.49
C ILE A 378 -3.87 -13.02 2.96
N LEU A 379 -2.88 -12.67 3.79
CA LEU A 379 -1.46 -12.66 3.40
C LEU A 379 -0.98 -14.06 2.99
N ASP A 380 -1.29 -15.08 3.79
CA ASP A 380 -0.97 -16.48 3.48
C ASP A 380 -1.56 -16.88 2.12
N LYS A 381 -2.83 -16.56 1.87
CA LYS A 381 -3.51 -16.88 0.60
C LYS A 381 -3.00 -16.08 -0.59
N ILE A 382 -2.52 -14.86 -0.39
CA ILE A 382 -1.83 -14.10 -1.45
C ILE A 382 -0.51 -14.79 -1.79
N ILE A 383 0.34 -15.05 -0.79
CA ILE A 383 1.69 -15.60 -1.01
C ILE A 383 1.64 -17.05 -1.56
N GLU A 384 0.63 -17.84 -1.19
CA GLU A 384 0.38 -19.17 -1.79
C GLU A 384 0.02 -19.12 -3.28
N ASN A 385 -0.51 -18.00 -3.80
CA ASN A 385 -0.99 -17.88 -5.17
C ASN A 385 -0.23 -16.86 -6.02
N LEU A 386 0.82 -16.24 -5.49
CA LEU A 386 1.80 -15.50 -6.29
C LEU A 386 2.58 -16.49 -7.19
N PRO A 387 2.79 -16.19 -8.48
CA PRO A 387 3.58 -17.01 -9.40
C PRO A 387 5.10 -16.83 -9.19
N ALA A 388 5.51 -16.67 -7.94
CA ALA A 388 6.89 -16.43 -7.54
C ALA A 388 7.22 -17.26 -6.29
N GLY A 389 8.32 -17.99 -6.35
CA GLY A 389 8.91 -18.69 -5.21
C GLY A 389 9.40 -17.70 -4.17
N ILE A 390 8.90 -17.78 -2.95
CA ILE A 390 9.31 -16.94 -1.82
C ILE A 390 9.87 -17.82 -0.72
N VAL A 391 11.12 -17.56 -0.33
CA VAL A 391 11.86 -18.25 0.73
C VAL A 391 12.41 -17.23 1.72
N VAL A 392 12.18 -17.43 3.01
CA VAL A 392 12.65 -16.57 4.10
C VAL A 392 13.51 -17.39 5.06
N LYS A 393 14.68 -16.86 5.43
CA LYS A 393 15.65 -17.48 6.35
C LYS A 393 16.00 -16.56 7.51
N ASP A 394 16.20 -17.11 8.69
CA ASP A 394 16.72 -16.38 9.87
C ASP A 394 18.25 -16.32 9.82
N ILE A 395 18.82 -15.12 9.70
CA ILE A 395 20.27 -14.92 9.59
C ILE A 395 20.99 -15.28 10.90
N ASN A 396 20.35 -15.03 12.05
CA ASN A 396 20.92 -15.31 13.37
C ASN A 396 20.82 -16.80 13.73
N ASN A 397 19.80 -17.49 13.24
CA ASN A 397 19.58 -18.93 13.46
C ASN A 397 20.18 -19.79 12.31
N ASN A 398 21.43 -19.49 11.94
CA ASN A 398 22.22 -20.22 10.93
C ASN A 398 21.53 -20.40 9.56
N PHE A 399 20.79 -19.39 9.09
CA PHE A 399 20.08 -19.39 7.80
C PHE A 399 18.98 -20.45 7.65
N LYS A 400 18.43 -20.92 8.78
CA LYS A 400 17.27 -21.83 8.79
C LYS A 400 16.02 -21.19 8.22
N TYR A 401 15.21 -21.97 7.51
CA TYR A 401 13.98 -21.46 6.90
C TYR A 401 12.93 -21.10 7.96
N LEU A 402 12.43 -19.87 7.87
CA LEU A 402 11.25 -19.37 8.60
C LEU A 402 9.98 -19.50 7.76
N TYR A 403 10.08 -19.41 6.43
CA TYR A 403 8.97 -19.51 5.51
C TYR A 403 9.43 -19.99 4.12
N ARG A 404 8.55 -20.71 3.42
CA ARG A 404 8.72 -21.08 2.00
C ARG A 404 7.35 -21.36 1.38
N ASN A 405 7.05 -20.79 0.21
CA ASN A 405 5.84 -21.13 -0.55
C ASN A 405 6.07 -22.25 -1.59
N ARG A 406 4.97 -22.75 -2.18
CA ARG A 406 4.98 -23.88 -3.10
C ARG A 406 5.70 -23.63 -4.44
N GLU A 407 5.80 -22.37 -4.87
CA GLU A 407 6.42 -22.01 -6.16
C GLU A 407 7.95 -21.89 -6.08
N SER A 408 8.53 -22.07 -4.89
CA SER A 408 9.98 -22.06 -4.70
C SER A 408 10.63 -23.30 -5.32
N TYR A 409 11.81 -23.13 -5.93
CA TYR A 409 12.55 -24.17 -6.63
C TYR A 409 12.75 -25.47 -5.80
N ASN A 410 12.51 -26.65 -6.39
CA ASN A 410 12.15 -27.92 -5.75
C ASN A 410 10.70 -27.91 -5.19
N ARG A 411 9.69 -27.69 -6.05
CA ARG A 411 8.28 -27.48 -5.65
C ARG A 411 7.64 -28.65 -4.86
N GLU A 412 8.26 -29.82 -4.86
CA GLU A 412 7.79 -31.01 -4.14
C GLU A 412 7.93 -30.92 -2.61
N ILE A 413 8.74 -29.99 -2.07
CA ILE A 413 9.01 -29.86 -0.64
C ILE A 413 7.87 -29.09 0.07
N PRO A 414 7.13 -29.68 1.02
CA PRO A 414 6.08 -28.98 1.78
C PRO A 414 6.67 -27.96 2.76
N ILE A 415 5.96 -26.84 2.97
CA ILE A 415 6.37 -25.78 3.92
C ILE A 415 6.66 -26.33 5.33
N GLN A 416 5.83 -27.25 5.82
CA GLN A 416 5.96 -27.85 7.15
C GLN A 416 7.25 -28.67 7.32
N GLU A 417 7.79 -29.21 6.22
CA GLU A 417 9.04 -29.96 6.22
C GLU A 417 10.28 -29.06 6.09
N ALA A 418 10.12 -27.86 5.51
CA ALA A 418 11.20 -26.88 5.39
C ALA A 418 11.49 -26.12 6.69
N LEU A 419 10.49 -25.90 7.55
CA LEU A 419 10.64 -25.10 8.78
C LEU A 419 11.76 -25.63 9.70
N GLY A 420 12.73 -24.76 10.00
CA GLY A 420 13.85 -25.08 10.91
C GLY A 420 14.97 -25.96 10.32
N LYS A 421 14.85 -26.39 9.05
CA LYS A 421 15.90 -26.98 8.21
C LYS A 421 16.67 -25.88 7.46
N ASP A 422 17.73 -26.22 6.73
CA ASP A 422 18.47 -25.29 5.86
C ASP A 422 18.78 -25.88 4.46
N ASP A 423 19.55 -25.17 3.62
CA ASP A 423 19.82 -25.62 2.24
C ASP A 423 20.55 -26.98 2.15
N PHE A 424 21.33 -27.36 3.16
CA PHE A 424 22.05 -28.64 3.16
C PHE A 424 21.11 -29.84 3.33
N ASP A 425 19.88 -29.64 3.82
CA ASP A 425 18.86 -30.67 3.94
C ASP A 425 18.14 -30.97 2.59
N PHE A 426 18.28 -30.11 1.57
CA PHE A 426 17.47 -30.17 0.34
C PHE A 426 18.23 -30.06 -0.98
N TYR A 427 19.47 -29.58 -0.97
CA TYR A 427 20.27 -29.36 -2.17
C TYR A 427 21.53 -30.24 -2.17
N PRO A 428 22.04 -30.63 -3.35
CA PRO A 428 23.38 -31.22 -3.46
C PRO A 428 24.44 -30.33 -2.80
N LEU A 429 25.47 -30.95 -2.21
CA LEU A 429 26.46 -30.26 -1.37
C LEU A 429 27.06 -29.00 -2.02
N GLU A 430 27.40 -29.08 -3.30
CA GLU A 430 27.98 -27.96 -4.07
C GLU A 430 26.99 -26.79 -4.20
N THR A 431 25.75 -27.06 -4.60
CA THR A 431 24.67 -26.07 -4.68
C THR A 431 24.30 -25.48 -3.32
N ALA A 432 24.30 -26.29 -2.26
CA ALA A 432 24.05 -25.82 -0.89
C ALA A 432 25.17 -24.88 -0.40
N GLN A 433 26.43 -25.21 -0.69
CA GLN A 433 27.59 -24.36 -0.38
C GLN A 433 27.54 -23.03 -1.14
N GLU A 434 27.23 -23.06 -2.44
CA GLU A 434 27.08 -21.85 -3.24
C GLU A 434 25.96 -20.94 -2.73
N LYS A 435 24.76 -21.50 -2.50
CA LYS A 435 23.62 -20.75 -1.93
C LYS A 435 23.98 -20.17 -0.56
N ARG A 436 24.66 -20.92 0.32
CA ARG A 436 25.12 -20.43 1.63
C ARG A 436 26.15 -19.31 1.51
N ALA A 437 27.06 -19.36 0.55
CA ALA A 437 28.06 -18.31 0.33
C ALA A 437 27.40 -16.98 -0.09
N GLN A 438 26.44 -17.04 -1.03
CA GLN A 438 25.62 -15.89 -1.44
C GLN A 438 24.86 -15.29 -0.25
N ASP A 439 24.22 -16.15 0.56
CA ASP A 439 23.41 -15.74 1.71
C ASP A 439 24.26 -15.04 2.79
N ILE A 440 25.48 -15.55 3.06
CA ILE A 440 26.46 -14.93 3.95
C ILE A 440 26.93 -13.59 3.40
N GLU A 441 27.19 -13.48 2.09
CA GLU A 441 27.61 -12.23 1.47
C GLU A 441 26.55 -11.14 1.60
N ILE A 442 25.27 -11.46 1.37
CA ILE A 442 24.16 -10.51 1.48
C ILE A 442 23.93 -10.12 2.94
N ALA A 443 23.95 -11.09 3.87
CA ALA A 443 23.84 -10.82 5.31
C ALA A 443 24.94 -9.85 5.81
N ARG A 444 26.17 -9.99 5.29
CA ARG A 444 27.34 -9.16 5.62
C ARG A 444 27.32 -7.79 4.94
N THR A 445 26.93 -7.72 3.67
CA THR A 445 27.05 -6.49 2.86
C THR A 445 25.78 -5.64 2.85
N GLY A 446 24.62 -6.22 3.10
CA GLY A 446 23.30 -5.58 2.99
C GLY A 446 22.89 -5.24 1.55
N LYS A 447 23.67 -5.63 0.53
CA LYS A 447 23.35 -5.35 -0.88
C LYS A 447 22.42 -6.41 -1.45
N GLU A 448 21.40 -5.97 -2.17
CA GLU A 448 20.55 -6.84 -2.99
C GLU A 448 21.38 -7.50 -4.11
N MET A 449 21.16 -8.79 -4.34
CA MET A 449 21.60 -9.49 -5.55
C MET A 449 20.40 -9.78 -6.44
N HIS A 450 20.53 -9.51 -7.74
CA HIS A 450 19.53 -9.80 -8.77
C HIS A 450 20.21 -10.38 -10.01
N TRP A 451 19.74 -11.53 -10.49
CA TRP A 451 20.25 -12.19 -11.69
C TRP A 451 19.16 -13.10 -12.30
N ILE A 452 19.35 -13.49 -13.57
CA ILE A 452 18.54 -14.52 -14.22
C ILE A 452 19.38 -15.80 -14.32
N ALA A 453 18.80 -16.94 -13.95
CA ALA A 453 19.42 -18.26 -14.06
C ALA A 453 18.56 -19.22 -14.89
N GLU A 454 19.20 -20.09 -15.68
CA GLU A 454 18.55 -21.25 -16.28
C GLU A 454 18.74 -22.44 -15.32
N GLU A 455 17.66 -22.96 -14.76
CA GLU A 455 17.66 -24.09 -13.81
C GLU A 455 16.67 -25.18 -14.27
N ARG A 456 16.68 -26.35 -13.63
CA ARG A 456 15.73 -27.44 -13.92
C ARG A 456 15.03 -27.88 -12.64
N ASP A 457 13.70 -27.75 -12.62
CA ASP A 457 12.90 -28.30 -11.52
C ASP A 457 12.83 -29.82 -11.69
N GLY A 458 13.69 -30.55 -10.97
CA GLY A 458 13.87 -32.00 -11.10
C GLY A 458 14.31 -32.43 -12.50
N ASN A 459 13.56 -33.37 -13.10
CA ASN A 459 13.77 -33.87 -14.46
C ASN A 459 13.00 -33.07 -15.54
N GLY A 460 12.43 -31.91 -15.19
CA GLY A 460 11.67 -31.08 -16.11
C GLY A 460 12.50 -30.43 -17.23
N PRO A 461 11.84 -29.76 -18.20
CA PRO A 461 12.51 -28.86 -19.12
C PRO A 461 13.20 -27.71 -18.35
N PRO A 462 14.25 -27.09 -18.92
CA PRO A 462 14.87 -25.92 -18.31
C PRO A 462 13.88 -24.76 -18.19
N ILE A 463 13.90 -24.10 -17.04
CA ILE A 463 13.12 -22.91 -16.72
C ILE A 463 14.06 -21.73 -16.48
N TYR A 464 13.62 -20.53 -16.86
CA TYR A 464 14.33 -19.28 -16.59
C TYR A 464 13.75 -18.62 -15.34
N LEU A 465 14.59 -18.39 -14.33
CA LEU A 465 14.21 -17.78 -13.06
C LEU A 465 14.87 -16.40 -12.90
N ASP A 466 14.08 -15.32 -12.78
CA ASP A 466 14.52 -14.02 -12.21
C ASP A 466 14.63 -14.23 -10.69
N LYS A 467 15.85 -14.12 -10.16
CA LYS A 467 16.16 -14.35 -8.74
C LYS A 467 16.60 -13.06 -8.09
N ARG A 468 16.01 -12.76 -6.93
CA ARG A 468 16.35 -11.60 -6.09
C ARG A 468 16.52 -12.02 -4.65
N LYS A 469 17.69 -11.72 -4.09
CA LYS A 469 18.01 -11.96 -2.68
C LYS A 469 18.33 -10.64 -1.98
N MET A 470 17.71 -10.42 -0.83
CA MET A 470 17.86 -9.20 -0.03
C MET A 470 17.83 -9.49 1.48
N LYS A 471 18.55 -8.66 2.24
CA LYS A 471 18.48 -8.65 3.71
C LYS A 471 17.36 -7.70 4.15
N ILE A 472 16.53 -8.13 5.09
CA ILE A 472 15.53 -7.28 5.75
C ILE A 472 15.89 -7.18 7.23
N GLU A 473 16.04 -5.95 7.72
CA GLU A 473 16.29 -5.64 9.12
C GLU A 473 15.01 -5.19 9.82
N SER A 474 14.89 -5.51 11.10
CA SER A 474 13.75 -5.17 11.95
C SER A 474 14.23 -5.02 13.40
N ASN A 475 13.50 -4.22 14.18
CA ASN A 475 13.69 -4.14 15.63
C ASN A 475 12.85 -5.20 16.38
N ASP A 476 11.81 -5.74 15.74
CA ASP A 476 10.82 -6.62 16.37
C ASP A 476 11.13 -8.12 16.19
N PHE A 477 12.02 -8.46 15.25
CA PHE A 477 12.43 -9.85 14.95
C PHE A 477 13.88 -9.91 14.41
N SER A 478 14.52 -11.08 14.50
CA SER A 478 15.87 -11.33 13.96
C SER A 478 15.97 -10.90 12.49
N PRO A 479 17.10 -10.31 12.02
CA PRO A 479 17.30 -10.01 10.61
C PRO A 479 17.06 -11.25 9.74
N ILE A 480 16.27 -11.08 8.67
CA ILE A 480 15.90 -12.16 7.76
C ILE A 480 16.54 -11.96 6.39
N LEU A 481 16.77 -13.07 5.70
CA LEU A 481 17.10 -13.07 4.27
C LEU A 481 15.84 -13.47 3.50
N LEU A 482 15.44 -12.64 2.54
CA LEU A 482 14.34 -12.88 1.62
C LEU A 482 14.90 -13.23 0.24
N ASN A 483 14.52 -14.39 -0.30
CA ASN A 483 14.79 -14.82 -1.67
C ASN A 483 13.44 -14.89 -2.43
N ILE A 484 13.37 -14.24 -3.58
CA ILE A 484 12.23 -14.26 -4.51
C ILE A 484 12.74 -14.83 -5.84
N GLU A 485 12.05 -15.84 -6.37
CA GLU A 485 12.39 -16.53 -7.62
C GLU A 485 11.14 -16.54 -8.53
N TRP A 486 11.15 -15.82 -9.65
CA TRP A 486 10.02 -15.75 -10.59
C TRP A 486 10.36 -16.51 -11.88
N ASP A 487 9.53 -17.50 -12.22
CA ASP A 487 9.55 -18.17 -13.53
C ASP A 487 9.15 -17.20 -14.65
N ILE A 488 10.13 -16.87 -15.51
CA ILE A 488 10.00 -15.97 -16.65
C ILE A 488 10.11 -16.72 -17.99
N THR A 489 9.97 -18.05 -17.99
CA THR A 489 10.22 -18.91 -19.16
C THR A 489 9.35 -18.52 -20.37
N GLU A 490 8.04 -18.31 -20.16
CA GLU A 490 7.11 -17.87 -21.21
C GLU A 490 7.46 -16.47 -21.74
N MET A 491 7.89 -15.56 -20.86
CA MET A 491 8.30 -14.21 -21.24
C MET A 491 9.56 -14.20 -22.10
N GLU A 492 10.56 -15.02 -21.79
CA GLU A 492 11.77 -15.17 -22.63
C GLU A 492 11.47 -15.89 -23.96
N GLN A 493 10.54 -16.85 -24.00
CA GLN A 493 10.09 -17.47 -25.24
C GLN A 493 9.41 -16.44 -26.16
N MET A 494 8.40 -15.73 -25.66
CA MET A 494 7.66 -14.72 -26.43
C MET A 494 8.57 -13.57 -26.90
N LYS A 495 9.57 -13.19 -26.10
CA LYS A 495 10.61 -12.21 -26.49
C LYS A 495 11.50 -12.70 -27.64
N ARG A 496 11.87 -13.98 -27.68
CA ARG A 496 12.62 -14.57 -28.80
C ARG A 496 11.77 -14.64 -30.07
N GLU A 497 10.51 -15.05 -29.97
CA GLU A 497 9.58 -15.08 -31.10
C GLU A 497 9.35 -13.68 -31.70
N LEU A 498 9.15 -12.67 -30.85
CA LEU A 498 9.00 -11.28 -31.28
C LEU A 498 10.23 -10.77 -32.03
N LEU A 499 11.44 -11.14 -31.59
CA LEU A 499 12.69 -10.72 -32.21
C LEU A 499 12.86 -11.33 -33.61
N VAL A 500 12.57 -12.63 -33.77
CA VAL A 500 12.56 -13.31 -35.08
C VAL A 500 11.49 -12.73 -36.01
N ALA A 501 10.29 -12.44 -35.49
CA ALA A 501 9.23 -11.80 -36.27
C ALA A 501 9.62 -10.40 -36.75
N LYS A 502 10.32 -9.63 -35.90
CA LYS A 502 10.86 -8.30 -36.23
C LYS A 502 11.90 -8.38 -37.35
N GLU A 503 12.91 -9.23 -37.23
CA GLU A 503 13.95 -9.39 -38.26
C GLU A 503 13.35 -9.77 -39.63
N LYS A 504 12.34 -10.65 -39.63
CA LYS A 504 11.60 -11.03 -40.83
C LYS A 504 10.79 -9.87 -41.44
N ALA A 505 10.28 -8.96 -40.61
CA ALA A 505 9.58 -7.77 -41.09
C ALA A 505 10.56 -6.75 -41.69
N GLU A 506 11.66 -6.44 -41.00
CA GLU A 506 12.69 -5.48 -41.45
C GLU A 506 13.34 -5.92 -42.77
N THR A 507 13.69 -7.21 -42.91
CA THR A 507 14.22 -7.75 -44.17
C THR A 507 13.21 -7.69 -45.32
N SER A 508 11.92 -7.92 -45.07
CA SER A 508 10.86 -7.76 -46.08
C SER A 508 10.69 -6.31 -46.54
N ASP A 509 10.83 -5.34 -45.62
CA ASP A 509 10.65 -3.91 -45.92
C ASP A 509 11.83 -3.34 -46.72
N GLN A 510 13.05 -3.75 -46.40
CA GLN A 510 14.25 -3.43 -47.19
C GLN A 510 14.13 -3.94 -48.63
N LEU A 511 13.67 -5.19 -48.83
CA LEU A 511 13.48 -5.77 -50.16
C LEU A 511 12.41 -5.02 -50.98
N LYS A 512 11.30 -4.60 -50.35
CA LYS A 512 10.26 -3.76 -51.00
C LYS A 512 10.78 -2.38 -51.39
N SER A 513 11.59 -1.77 -50.53
CA SER A 513 12.18 -0.46 -50.77
C SER A 513 13.16 -0.49 -51.95
N ALA A 514 14.03 -1.51 -52.00
CA ALA A 514 14.94 -1.75 -53.13
C ALA A 514 14.19 -2.04 -54.44
N PHE A 515 13.10 -2.83 -54.38
CA PHE A 515 12.22 -3.09 -55.52
C PHE A 515 11.67 -1.79 -56.14
N LEU A 516 11.06 -0.91 -55.33
CA LEU A 516 10.47 0.34 -55.81
C LEU A 516 11.51 1.29 -56.42
N ALA A 517 12.69 1.38 -55.80
CA ALA A 517 13.80 2.20 -56.29
C ALA A 517 14.30 1.77 -57.68
N ASN A 518 14.43 0.46 -57.90
CA ASN A 518 14.88 -0.12 -59.17
C ASN A 518 13.82 0.03 -60.28
N MET A 519 12.54 -0.17 -59.97
CA MET A 519 11.45 0.02 -60.95
C MET A 519 11.29 1.48 -61.37
N SER A 520 11.49 2.43 -60.45
CA SER A 520 11.52 3.85 -60.80
C SER A 520 12.64 4.18 -61.80
N HIS A 521 13.80 3.51 -61.69
CA HIS A 521 14.94 3.71 -62.59
C HIS A 521 14.68 3.14 -63.99
N GLU A 522 14.32 1.86 -64.10
CA GLU A 522 14.09 1.18 -65.39
C GLU A 522 12.94 1.81 -66.19
N ILE A 523 11.94 2.42 -65.54
CA ILE A 523 10.87 3.19 -66.20
C ILE A 523 11.37 4.56 -66.70
N ARG A 524 12.20 5.25 -65.92
CA ARG A 524 12.63 6.63 -66.20
C ARG A 524 13.56 6.71 -67.42
N THR A 525 14.47 5.75 -67.59
CA THR A 525 15.44 5.75 -68.70
C THR A 525 14.78 5.77 -70.10
N PRO A 526 13.89 4.83 -70.47
CA PRO A 526 13.22 4.88 -71.78
C PRO A 526 12.30 6.09 -71.92
N LEU A 527 11.64 6.53 -70.84
CA LEU A 527 10.78 7.72 -70.86
C LEU A 527 11.58 9.01 -71.18
N ASN A 528 12.78 9.15 -70.62
CA ASN A 528 13.68 10.28 -70.90
C ASN A 528 14.11 10.29 -72.37
N ALA A 529 14.47 9.14 -72.93
CA ALA A 529 14.81 9.00 -74.35
C ALA A 529 13.61 9.37 -75.24
N ILE A 530 12.42 8.83 -74.96
CA ILE A 530 11.17 9.15 -75.68
C ILE A 530 10.92 10.66 -75.70
N VAL A 531 10.95 11.34 -74.54
CA VAL A 531 10.69 12.77 -74.44
C VAL A 531 11.78 13.61 -75.12
N GLY A 532 13.05 13.24 -74.95
CA GLY A 532 14.19 13.94 -75.54
C GLY A 532 14.17 13.89 -77.07
N PHE A 533 14.15 12.67 -77.64
CA PHE A 533 14.15 12.50 -79.09
C PHE A 533 12.87 13.03 -79.74
N SER A 534 11.70 12.92 -79.10
CA SER A 534 10.45 13.52 -79.62
C SER A 534 10.54 15.04 -79.81
N ARG A 535 11.30 15.76 -78.96
CA ARG A 535 11.55 17.20 -79.13
C ARG A 535 12.53 17.46 -80.28
N ILE A 536 13.62 16.71 -80.37
CA ILE A 536 14.62 16.90 -81.44
C ILE A 536 14.05 16.54 -82.82
N ILE A 537 13.13 15.58 -82.92
CA ILE A 537 12.38 15.30 -84.16
C ILE A 537 11.62 16.55 -84.66
N ALA A 538 11.12 17.41 -83.77
CA ALA A 538 10.45 18.64 -84.15
C ALA A 538 11.42 19.76 -84.59
N GLU A 539 12.66 19.76 -84.10
CA GLU A 539 13.68 20.77 -84.40
C GLU A 539 14.60 20.42 -85.58
N SER A 540 14.84 19.12 -85.86
CA SER A 540 15.71 18.72 -86.96
C SER A 540 15.02 18.89 -88.32
N THR A 541 15.77 19.47 -89.27
CA THR A 541 15.36 19.67 -90.67
C THR A 541 15.86 18.57 -91.61
N ASP A 542 16.64 17.60 -91.12
CA ASP A 542 17.08 16.45 -91.91
C ASP A 542 16.13 15.25 -91.75
N GLU A 543 15.74 14.65 -92.86
CA GLU A 543 14.81 13.52 -92.90
C GLU A 543 15.43 12.24 -92.33
N LYS A 544 16.74 12.03 -92.52
CA LYS A 544 17.45 10.84 -92.02
C LYS A 544 17.67 10.89 -90.52
N GLU A 545 18.11 12.04 -89.97
CA GLU A 545 18.16 12.26 -88.52
C GLU A 545 16.77 12.04 -87.88
N ARG A 546 15.70 12.64 -88.44
CA ARG A 546 14.34 12.49 -87.91
C ARG A 546 13.87 11.04 -87.88
N LEU A 547 14.16 10.25 -88.92
CA LEU A 547 13.80 8.83 -88.97
C LEU A 547 14.56 8.03 -87.91
N GLY A 548 15.88 8.24 -87.79
CA GLY A 548 16.68 7.58 -86.75
C GLY A 548 16.25 7.92 -85.32
N TYR A 549 15.89 9.19 -85.06
CA TYR A 549 15.33 9.58 -83.76
C TYR A 549 13.95 8.94 -83.53
N TYR A 550 13.11 8.79 -84.57
CA TYR A 550 11.80 8.13 -84.45
C TYR A 550 11.94 6.64 -84.12
N GLU A 551 12.85 5.92 -84.78
CA GLU A 551 13.15 4.51 -84.48
C GLU A 551 13.63 4.33 -83.02
N ILE A 552 14.42 5.27 -82.49
CA ILE A 552 14.82 5.27 -81.07
C ILE A 552 13.63 5.51 -80.13
N VAL A 553 12.70 6.41 -80.48
CA VAL A 553 11.47 6.64 -79.70
C VAL A 553 10.58 5.39 -79.70
N GLU A 554 10.37 4.77 -80.85
CA GLU A 554 9.52 3.57 -80.99
C GLU A 554 10.09 2.39 -80.19
N SER A 555 11.38 2.10 -80.33
CA SER A 555 12.10 1.04 -79.59
C SER A 555 12.04 1.24 -78.07
N ASN A 556 12.20 2.48 -77.58
CA ASN A 556 12.07 2.77 -76.15
C ASN A 556 10.62 2.66 -75.64
N ASN A 557 9.63 2.96 -76.49
CA ASN A 557 8.21 2.82 -76.14
C ASN A 557 7.79 1.35 -76.03
N GLU A 558 8.22 0.50 -76.97
CA GLU A 558 8.03 -0.96 -76.87
C GLU A 558 8.68 -1.52 -75.59
N ARG A 559 9.91 -1.12 -75.29
CA ARG A 559 10.64 -1.53 -74.07
C ARG A 559 9.92 -1.09 -72.79
N LEU A 560 9.35 0.12 -72.75
CA LEU A 560 8.58 0.61 -71.61
C LEU A 560 7.28 -0.20 -71.41
N LEU A 561 6.56 -0.53 -72.49
CA LEU A 561 5.37 -1.37 -72.43
C LEU A 561 5.70 -2.79 -71.95
N GLN A 562 6.82 -3.37 -72.40
CA GLN A 562 7.29 -4.66 -71.88
C GLN A 562 7.58 -4.60 -70.37
N LEU A 563 8.32 -3.58 -69.91
CA LEU A 563 8.61 -3.33 -68.50
C LEU A 563 7.33 -3.26 -67.64
N ILE A 564 6.33 -2.50 -68.08
CA ILE A 564 5.05 -2.37 -67.37
C ILE A 564 4.33 -3.72 -67.27
N ASN A 565 4.31 -4.51 -68.36
CA ASN A 565 3.69 -5.83 -68.36
C ASN A 565 4.41 -6.81 -67.42
N GLU A 566 5.74 -6.81 -67.38
CA GLU A 566 6.53 -7.64 -66.45
C GLU A 566 6.29 -7.26 -64.98
N ILE A 567 6.16 -5.96 -64.67
CA ILE A 567 5.80 -5.47 -63.33
C ILE A 567 4.38 -5.92 -62.93
N LEU A 568 3.42 -5.83 -63.85
CA LEU A 568 2.03 -6.23 -63.62
C LEU A 568 1.90 -7.75 -63.43
N ASP A 569 2.62 -8.56 -64.22
CA ASP A 569 2.66 -10.01 -64.01
C ASP A 569 3.27 -10.36 -62.65
N LEU A 570 4.40 -9.75 -62.27
CA LEU A 570 5.01 -9.98 -60.95
C LEU A 570 4.05 -9.60 -59.81
N SER A 571 3.43 -8.42 -59.87
CA SER A 571 2.50 -7.93 -58.84
C SER A 571 1.26 -8.83 -58.68
N LYS A 572 0.70 -9.31 -59.79
CA LYS A 572 -0.40 -10.29 -59.77
C LYS A 572 0.06 -11.64 -59.19
N ILE A 573 1.28 -12.07 -59.50
CA ILE A 573 1.85 -13.32 -58.96
C ILE A 573 2.03 -13.19 -57.44
N GLU A 574 2.67 -12.13 -56.95
CA GLU A 574 2.92 -11.92 -55.51
C GLU A 574 1.64 -11.81 -54.67
N SER A 575 0.65 -11.07 -55.16
CA SER A 575 -0.63 -10.89 -54.46
C SER A 575 -1.49 -12.16 -54.39
N GLY A 576 -1.08 -13.24 -55.06
CA GLY A 576 -1.88 -14.47 -55.19
C GLY A 576 -2.95 -14.41 -56.28
N ILE A 577 -3.19 -13.25 -56.87
CA ILE A 577 -4.36 -12.93 -57.71
C ILE A 577 -4.27 -13.51 -59.15
N VAL A 578 -3.12 -14.05 -59.58
CA VAL A 578 -3.10 -14.84 -60.84
C VAL A 578 -3.91 -16.12 -60.68
N GLU A 579 -5.13 -16.09 -61.20
CA GLU A 579 -5.88 -17.27 -61.60
C GLU A 579 -5.17 -17.94 -62.78
N PHE A 580 -4.64 -19.15 -62.55
CA PHE A 580 -4.08 -19.98 -63.62
C PHE A 580 -5.21 -20.70 -64.34
N THR A 581 -5.28 -20.58 -65.67
CA THR A 581 -6.33 -21.23 -66.45
C THR A 581 -5.87 -22.65 -66.82
N ILE A 582 -5.89 -23.54 -65.84
CA ILE A 582 -5.47 -24.94 -65.99
C ILE A 582 -6.41 -25.66 -66.95
N THR A 583 -5.88 -26.07 -68.10
CA THR A 583 -6.60 -26.77 -69.17
C THR A 583 -5.70 -27.87 -69.76
N PRO A 584 -6.25 -28.88 -70.46
CA PRO A 584 -5.43 -29.88 -71.15
C PRO A 584 -4.65 -29.26 -72.32
N VAL A 585 -3.33 -29.10 -72.15
CA VAL A 585 -2.41 -28.52 -73.14
C VAL A 585 -1.69 -29.63 -73.89
N ARG A 586 -1.92 -29.72 -75.21
CA ARG A 586 -1.11 -30.58 -76.11
C ARG A 586 0.24 -29.91 -76.36
N LEU A 587 1.34 -30.58 -75.99
CA LEU A 587 2.65 -29.94 -75.99
C LEU A 587 3.25 -29.73 -77.38
N HIS A 588 3.06 -30.67 -78.31
CA HIS A 588 3.64 -30.54 -79.65
C HIS A 588 3.07 -29.34 -80.43
N PRO A 589 1.74 -29.11 -80.49
CA PRO A 589 1.19 -27.88 -81.08
C PRO A 589 1.72 -26.60 -80.43
N LEU A 590 1.86 -26.60 -79.09
CA LEU A 590 2.38 -25.45 -78.35
C LEU A 590 3.85 -25.16 -78.69
N CYS A 591 4.72 -26.18 -78.69
CA CYS A 591 6.13 -26.01 -79.02
C CYS A 591 6.33 -25.60 -80.48
N LYS A 592 5.49 -26.09 -81.40
CA LYS A 592 5.47 -25.64 -82.79
C LYS A 592 5.04 -24.17 -82.93
N GLU A 593 4.00 -23.74 -82.23
CA GLU A 593 3.56 -22.34 -82.19
C GLU A 593 4.65 -21.40 -81.64
N ILE A 594 5.41 -21.85 -80.65
CA ILE A 594 6.61 -21.16 -80.14
C ILE A 594 7.69 -21.08 -81.23
N HIS A 595 7.97 -22.17 -81.95
CA HIS A 595 8.96 -22.21 -83.02
C HIS A 595 8.62 -21.20 -84.12
N ASP A 596 7.40 -21.27 -84.64
CA ASP A 596 6.88 -20.41 -85.70
C ASP A 596 6.87 -18.93 -85.29
N THR A 597 6.74 -18.63 -83.98
CA THR A 597 6.80 -17.26 -83.44
C THR A 597 8.24 -16.72 -83.35
N HIS A 598 9.20 -17.55 -82.92
CA HIS A 598 10.57 -17.11 -82.61
C HIS A 598 11.56 -17.25 -83.75
N ILE A 599 11.30 -18.10 -84.76
CA ILE A 599 12.21 -18.30 -85.89
C ILE A 599 12.51 -17.00 -86.66
N PHE A 600 11.53 -16.11 -86.82
CA PHE A 600 11.70 -14.79 -87.45
C PHE A 600 12.51 -13.79 -86.61
N ARG A 601 12.72 -14.08 -85.32
CA ARG A 601 13.50 -13.27 -84.37
C ARG A 601 14.90 -13.83 -84.11
N CYS A 602 15.24 -14.96 -84.73
CA CYS A 602 16.53 -15.62 -84.54
C CYS A 602 17.70 -14.73 -85.02
N PRO A 603 18.74 -14.49 -84.21
CA PRO A 603 19.91 -13.71 -84.61
C PRO A 603 20.62 -14.29 -85.83
N LYS A 604 21.18 -13.42 -86.67
CA LYS A 604 21.97 -13.83 -87.85
C LYS A 604 23.23 -14.60 -87.39
N GLY A 605 23.31 -15.88 -87.75
CA GLY A 605 24.41 -16.77 -87.34
C GLY A 605 24.05 -17.75 -86.23
N VAL A 606 22.80 -17.74 -85.74
CA VAL A 606 22.25 -18.71 -84.80
C VAL A 606 21.14 -19.52 -85.49
N GLU A 607 21.10 -20.83 -85.27
CA GLU A 607 20.02 -21.72 -85.70
C GLU A 607 19.08 -22.05 -84.52
N LEU A 608 17.77 -21.88 -84.69
CA LEU A 608 16.76 -22.30 -83.70
C LEU A 608 16.26 -23.71 -84.05
N ILE A 609 16.53 -24.68 -83.20
CA ILE A 609 16.19 -26.10 -83.40
C ILE A 609 15.07 -26.49 -82.43
N TYR A 610 13.93 -26.93 -82.96
CA TYR A 610 12.92 -27.64 -82.17
C TYR A 610 13.22 -29.15 -82.25
N GLU A 611 13.61 -29.75 -81.12
CA GLU A 611 14.02 -31.15 -81.07
C GLU A 611 12.83 -32.12 -81.17
N PRO A 612 13.01 -33.32 -81.78
CA PRO A 612 11.95 -34.32 -81.89
C PRO A 612 11.37 -34.73 -80.52
N SER A 613 10.16 -34.22 -80.24
CA SER A 613 9.45 -34.38 -78.96
C SER A 613 8.12 -35.13 -79.16
N ASP A 614 7.70 -35.95 -78.19
CA ASP A 614 6.53 -36.85 -78.32
C ASP A 614 5.23 -36.08 -78.62
N GLU A 615 4.64 -36.34 -79.78
CA GLU A 615 3.48 -35.65 -80.33
C GLU A 615 2.18 -35.85 -79.52
N ASN A 616 2.14 -36.88 -78.67
CA ASN A 616 0.94 -37.30 -77.94
C ASN A 616 0.89 -36.83 -76.50
N ILE A 617 1.92 -36.16 -75.98
CA ILE A 617 1.92 -35.67 -74.59
C ILE A 617 0.93 -34.51 -74.42
N VAL A 618 0.06 -34.67 -73.42
CA VAL A 618 -0.88 -33.68 -72.92
C VAL A 618 -0.63 -33.53 -71.42
N ILE A 619 -0.59 -32.29 -70.94
CA ILE A 619 -0.51 -31.99 -69.50
C ILE A 619 -1.62 -31.02 -69.11
N ASP A 620 -2.08 -31.09 -67.85
CA ASP A 620 -2.95 -30.07 -67.28
C ASP A 620 -2.11 -28.84 -66.92
N GLY A 621 -2.32 -27.71 -67.59
CA GLY A 621 -1.54 -26.50 -67.34
C GLY A 621 -2.14 -25.25 -67.99
N ASP A 622 -1.49 -24.10 -67.78
CA ASP A 622 -1.87 -22.85 -68.44
C ASP A 622 -1.03 -22.67 -69.72
N LYS A 623 -1.67 -22.82 -70.89
CA LYS A 623 -1.00 -22.71 -72.19
C LYS A 623 -0.21 -21.41 -72.33
N ASN A 624 -0.77 -20.29 -71.90
CA ASN A 624 -0.17 -18.96 -72.07
C ASN A 624 1.04 -18.80 -71.15
N ARG A 625 0.98 -19.32 -69.92
CA ARG A 625 2.10 -19.28 -68.98
C ARG A 625 3.24 -20.23 -69.36
N ILE A 626 2.94 -21.41 -69.91
CA ILE A 626 3.97 -22.31 -70.46
C ILE A 626 4.62 -21.67 -71.70
N PHE A 627 3.82 -21.07 -72.60
CA PHE A 627 4.32 -20.28 -73.74
C PHE A 627 5.27 -19.17 -73.29
N GLN A 628 4.90 -18.43 -72.24
CA GLN A 628 5.70 -17.35 -71.65
C GLN A 628 7.03 -17.86 -71.09
N VAL A 629 7.02 -18.97 -70.35
CA VAL A 629 8.27 -19.56 -69.79
C VAL A 629 9.24 -19.91 -70.90
N ILE A 630 8.81 -20.69 -71.90
CA ILE A 630 9.69 -21.15 -72.98
C ILE A 630 10.15 -19.95 -73.83
N SER A 631 9.27 -19.00 -74.11
CA SER A 631 9.62 -17.77 -74.86
C SER A 631 10.65 -16.90 -74.14
N ASN A 632 10.57 -16.79 -72.81
CA ASN A 632 11.55 -16.04 -72.02
C ASN A 632 12.92 -16.73 -72.01
N LEU A 633 12.94 -18.07 -71.93
CA LEU A 633 14.18 -18.85 -71.98
C LEU A 633 14.84 -18.76 -73.38
N ILE A 634 14.07 -18.90 -74.47
CA ILE A 634 14.56 -18.72 -75.84
C ILE A 634 15.03 -17.27 -76.07
N GLY A 635 14.31 -16.27 -75.55
CA GLY A 635 14.73 -14.86 -75.63
C GLY A 635 16.05 -14.57 -74.92
N ASN A 636 16.29 -15.21 -73.77
CA ASN A 636 17.60 -15.16 -73.11
C ASN A 636 18.69 -15.86 -73.94
N ALA A 637 18.40 -17.04 -74.50
CA ALA A 637 19.33 -17.78 -75.35
C ALA A 637 19.75 -16.96 -76.59
N PHE A 638 18.81 -16.28 -77.27
CA PHE A 638 19.10 -15.36 -78.38
C PHE A 638 20.04 -14.22 -77.97
N LYS A 639 19.88 -13.70 -76.75
CA LYS A 639 20.67 -12.57 -76.25
C LYS A 639 22.13 -12.94 -75.93
N PHE A 640 22.40 -14.18 -75.55
CA PHE A 640 23.72 -14.64 -75.08
C PHE A 640 24.45 -15.59 -76.06
N THR A 641 23.85 -15.88 -77.22
CA THR A 641 24.44 -16.70 -78.28
C THR A 641 24.76 -15.85 -79.51
N PRO A 642 26.03 -15.46 -79.74
CA PRO A 642 26.41 -14.65 -80.90
C PRO A 642 26.48 -15.47 -82.21
N ALA A 643 26.78 -16.76 -82.13
CA ALA A 643 26.78 -17.71 -83.23
C ALA A 643 26.65 -19.14 -82.69
N GLY A 644 26.11 -20.06 -83.51
CA GLY A 644 25.92 -21.47 -83.14
C GLY A 644 24.46 -21.90 -83.24
N TYR A 645 23.93 -22.58 -82.23
CA TYR A 645 22.52 -23.00 -82.21
C TYR A 645 21.88 -22.85 -80.82
N ILE A 646 20.55 -22.83 -80.83
CA ILE A 646 19.70 -22.91 -79.66
C ILE A 646 18.72 -24.05 -79.91
N SER A 647 18.80 -25.12 -79.12
CA SER A 647 17.86 -26.23 -79.19
C SER A 647 16.87 -26.21 -78.02
N TYR A 648 15.63 -26.62 -78.29
CA TYR A 648 14.65 -26.80 -77.23
C TYR A 648 13.66 -27.90 -77.59
N GLY A 649 13.11 -28.54 -76.56
CA GLY A 649 12.19 -29.65 -76.71
C GLY A 649 11.71 -30.15 -75.36
N TYR A 650 11.04 -31.30 -75.37
CA TYR A 650 10.57 -31.95 -74.15
C TYR A 650 10.54 -33.47 -74.29
N HIS A 651 10.78 -34.15 -73.17
CA HIS A 651 10.68 -35.60 -73.07
C HIS A 651 10.00 -36.02 -71.76
N ARG A 652 9.49 -37.25 -71.73
CA ARG A 652 8.80 -37.80 -70.55
C ARG A 652 9.80 -38.43 -69.59
N GLU A 653 9.79 -37.99 -68.34
CA GLU A 653 10.55 -38.56 -67.23
C GLU A 653 9.59 -39.13 -66.18
N GLY A 654 9.11 -40.35 -66.43
CA GLY A 654 8.20 -41.07 -65.55
C GLY A 654 6.85 -40.39 -65.36
N LYS A 655 6.69 -39.68 -64.22
CA LYS A 655 5.50 -38.90 -63.83
C LYS A 655 5.58 -37.43 -64.21
N TYR A 656 6.70 -36.98 -64.78
CA TYR A 656 6.93 -35.60 -65.17
C TYR A 656 7.23 -35.50 -66.68
N VAL A 657 7.06 -34.31 -67.23
CA VAL A 657 7.59 -33.90 -68.52
C VAL A 657 8.75 -32.94 -68.26
N ALA A 658 9.95 -33.29 -68.71
CA ALA A 658 11.10 -32.43 -68.67
C ALA A 658 11.17 -31.63 -69.97
N PHE A 659 11.21 -30.31 -69.85
CA PHE A 659 11.45 -29.36 -70.93
C PHE A 659 12.88 -28.85 -70.80
N HIS A 660 13.55 -28.64 -71.93
CA HIS A 660 14.87 -28.02 -71.96
C HIS A 660 14.92 -26.85 -72.95
N VAL A 661 15.78 -25.89 -72.67
CA VAL A 661 16.25 -24.87 -73.62
C VAL A 661 17.77 -24.78 -73.48
N THR A 662 18.49 -25.18 -74.52
CA THR A 662 19.94 -25.25 -74.60
C THR A 662 20.46 -24.22 -75.59
N ASP A 663 21.48 -23.46 -75.19
CA ASP A 663 22.21 -22.53 -76.05
C ASP A 663 23.70 -22.89 -76.11
N THR A 664 24.35 -22.58 -77.24
CA THR A 664 25.82 -22.68 -77.38
C THR A 664 26.51 -21.32 -77.14
N GLY A 665 25.95 -20.51 -76.23
CA GLY A 665 26.39 -19.15 -75.97
C GLY A 665 27.58 -19.04 -75.01
N MET A 666 27.72 -17.88 -74.39
CA MET A 666 28.88 -17.58 -73.53
C MET A 666 28.93 -18.39 -72.21
N GLY A 667 27.82 -19.01 -71.79
CA GLY A 667 27.69 -19.69 -70.50
C GLY A 667 27.67 -18.74 -69.29
N ILE A 668 27.46 -19.32 -68.11
CA ILE A 668 27.30 -18.63 -66.82
C ILE A 668 28.42 -19.08 -65.88
N ALA A 669 29.04 -18.13 -65.18
CA ALA A 669 30.10 -18.43 -64.22
C ALA A 669 29.53 -19.14 -62.96
N PRO A 670 30.23 -20.15 -62.38
CA PRO A 670 29.68 -20.99 -61.30
C PRO A 670 29.20 -20.22 -60.07
N ASP A 671 29.86 -19.11 -59.72
CA ASP A 671 29.52 -18.19 -58.62
C ASP A 671 28.19 -17.45 -58.82
N LYS A 672 27.67 -17.43 -60.04
CA LYS A 672 26.42 -16.72 -60.41
C LYS A 672 25.24 -17.66 -60.64
N VAL A 673 25.48 -18.96 -60.83
CA VAL A 673 24.47 -19.97 -61.19
C VAL A 673 23.28 -19.98 -60.22
N ASP A 674 23.54 -20.05 -58.91
CA ASP A 674 22.49 -20.12 -57.90
C ASP A 674 21.63 -18.84 -57.82
N ARG A 675 22.18 -17.72 -58.31
CA ARG A 675 21.60 -16.38 -58.16
C ARG A 675 20.79 -15.92 -59.38
N ILE A 676 20.87 -16.57 -60.53
CA ILE A 676 20.17 -16.09 -61.76
C ILE A 676 18.64 -16.12 -61.67
N PHE A 677 18.09 -16.89 -60.72
CA PHE A 677 16.65 -16.92 -60.44
C PHE A 677 16.23 -15.96 -59.31
N GLU A 678 17.18 -15.30 -58.63
CA GLU A 678 16.89 -14.17 -57.76
C GLU A 678 16.36 -12.99 -58.60
N ARG A 679 15.50 -12.17 -57.99
CA ARG A 679 14.90 -11.02 -58.67
C ARG A 679 15.95 -9.93 -58.91
N PHE A 680 15.93 -9.31 -60.09
CA PHE A 680 16.84 -8.24 -60.51
C PHE A 680 18.30 -8.63 -60.69
N VAL A 681 18.67 -9.90 -60.52
CA VAL A 681 20.02 -10.36 -60.80
C VAL A 681 20.26 -10.41 -62.31
N LYS A 682 21.32 -9.72 -62.74
CA LYS A 682 21.81 -9.72 -64.12
C LYS A 682 23.24 -10.28 -64.10
N VAL A 683 23.53 -11.31 -64.90
CA VAL A 683 24.87 -11.94 -64.97
C VAL A 683 25.92 -10.94 -65.49
N ASN A 684 25.48 -10.02 -66.36
CA ASN A 684 26.22 -8.88 -66.88
C ASN A 684 25.34 -7.62 -66.77
N ASN A 685 25.78 -6.63 -65.99
CA ASN A 685 25.03 -5.38 -65.74
C ASN A 685 24.80 -4.55 -67.01
N PHE A 686 25.68 -4.66 -68.01
CA PHE A 686 25.61 -3.92 -69.28
C PHE A 686 24.61 -4.53 -70.28
N ALA A 687 24.05 -5.71 -70.01
CA ALA A 687 23.24 -6.45 -70.99
C ALA A 687 21.74 -6.19 -70.83
N GLN A 688 21.13 -5.44 -71.77
CA GLN A 688 19.72 -4.98 -71.74
C GLN A 688 18.70 -6.04 -71.28
N GLY A 689 17.92 -5.72 -70.25
CA GLY A 689 16.87 -6.58 -69.70
C GLY A 689 16.58 -6.26 -68.24
N THR A 690 15.41 -6.66 -67.75
CA THR A 690 14.85 -6.23 -66.46
C THR A 690 15.39 -7.00 -65.24
N GLY A 691 15.97 -8.19 -65.46
CA GLY A 691 16.31 -9.13 -64.39
C GLY A 691 15.09 -9.79 -63.72
N LEU A 692 13.88 -9.65 -64.29
CA LEU A 692 12.66 -10.29 -63.78
C LEU A 692 12.33 -11.60 -64.48
N GLY A 693 12.61 -11.73 -65.78
CA GLY A 693 12.17 -12.84 -66.62
C GLY A 693 12.41 -14.24 -66.05
N LEU A 694 13.62 -14.56 -65.56
CA LEU A 694 13.94 -15.86 -64.96
C LEU A 694 13.23 -16.11 -63.62
N SER A 695 13.09 -15.07 -62.78
CA SER A 695 12.35 -15.17 -61.51
C SER A 695 10.84 -15.38 -61.73
N ILE A 696 10.28 -14.78 -62.79
CA ILE A 696 8.90 -15.02 -63.25
C ILE A 696 8.77 -16.46 -63.75
N CYS A 697 9.72 -16.95 -64.57
CA CYS A 697 9.72 -18.34 -65.03
C CYS A 697 9.72 -19.34 -63.87
N LYS A 698 10.58 -19.14 -62.87
CA LYS A 698 10.62 -19.98 -61.66
C LYS A 698 9.28 -19.98 -60.93
N THR A 699 8.71 -18.80 -60.66
CA THR A 699 7.46 -18.69 -59.91
C THR A 699 6.26 -19.30 -60.67
N ILE A 700 6.24 -19.20 -62.02
CA ILE A 700 5.23 -19.87 -62.86
C ILE A 700 5.35 -21.39 -62.75
N ILE A 701 6.55 -21.93 -62.90
CA ILE A 701 6.79 -23.38 -62.87
C ILE A 701 6.50 -23.97 -61.48
N GLU A 702 6.93 -23.32 -60.41
CA GLU A 702 6.62 -23.74 -59.03
C GLU A 702 5.11 -23.76 -58.76
N ARG A 703 4.35 -22.78 -59.26
CA ARG A 703 2.87 -22.77 -59.16
C ARG A 703 2.18 -23.85 -59.98
N LEU A 704 2.78 -24.29 -61.08
CA LEU A 704 2.31 -25.43 -61.87
C LEU A 704 2.73 -26.79 -61.27
N GLY A 705 3.26 -26.81 -60.03
CA GLY A 705 3.71 -28.03 -59.35
C GLY A 705 5.02 -28.60 -59.88
N GLY A 706 5.80 -27.77 -60.58
CA GLY A 706 7.07 -28.12 -61.21
C GLY A 706 8.29 -27.57 -60.47
N ASN A 707 9.47 -27.75 -61.08
CA ASN A 707 10.72 -27.12 -60.66
C ASN A 707 11.53 -26.69 -61.89
N ILE A 708 12.37 -25.65 -61.77
CA ILE A 708 13.30 -25.19 -62.81
C ILE A 708 14.73 -25.17 -62.28
N SER A 709 15.67 -25.51 -63.15
CA SER A 709 17.10 -25.61 -62.88
C SER A 709 17.90 -25.12 -64.09
N VAL A 710 19.20 -24.94 -63.90
CA VAL A 710 20.13 -24.55 -64.95
C VAL A 710 21.42 -25.36 -64.83
N THR A 711 22.02 -25.68 -65.95
CA THR A 711 23.38 -26.20 -66.06
C THR A 711 24.12 -25.35 -67.09
N SER A 712 25.36 -24.95 -66.82
CA SER A 712 26.08 -24.02 -67.68
C SER A 712 27.58 -24.17 -67.51
N GLU A 713 28.33 -23.98 -68.59
CA GLU A 713 29.79 -23.94 -68.57
C GLU A 713 30.27 -22.79 -69.45
N VAL A 714 31.16 -21.96 -68.90
CA VAL A 714 31.66 -20.75 -69.57
C VAL A 714 32.35 -21.12 -70.88
N GLY A 715 31.89 -20.54 -71.98
CA GLY A 715 32.37 -20.80 -73.34
C GLY A 715 31.83 -22.06 -74.02
N LYS A 716 30.93 -22.83 -73.36
CA LYS A 716 30.20 -23.95 -73.99
C LYS A 716 28.69 -23.69 -74.11
N GLY A 717 28.13 -22.83 -73.25
CA GLY A 717 26.73 -22.43 -73.29
C GLY A 717 25.93 -22.80 -72.04
N THR A 718 24.60 -22.73 -72.15
CA THR A 718 23.67 -22.92 -71.03
C THR A 718 22.49 -23.81 -71.40
N THR A 719 22.13 -24.73 -70.51
CA THR A 719 20.90 -25.52 -70.60
C THR A 719 20.02 -25.23 -69.39
N PHE A 720 18.87 -24.60 -69.63
CA PHE A 720 17.78 -24.48 -68.65
C PHE A 720 16.88 -25.71 -68.75
N ILE A 721 16.54 -26.34 -67.62
CA ILE A 721 15.66 -27.51 -67.56
C ILE A 721 14.53 -27.23 -66.57
N PHE A 722 13.29 -27.41 -66.98
CA PHE A 722 12.14 -27.37 -66.08
C PHE A 722 11.24 -28.59 -66.23
N VAL A 723 10.67 -29.05 -65.12
CA VAL A 723 9.79 -30.22 -65.07
C VAL A 723 8.37 -29.81 -64.70
N LEU A 724 7.37 -30.42 -65.35
CA LEU A 724 5.95 -30.27 -65.01
C LEU A 724 5.29 -31.64 -64.80
N PRO A 725 4.32 -31.78 -63.87
CA PRO A 725 3.64 -33.05 -63.63
C PRO A 725 2.75 -33.45 -64.81
N LEU A 726 2.72 -34.75 -65.12
CA LEU A 726 1.96 -35.30 -66.25
C LEU A 726 0.48 -35.54 -65.90
N GLU A 727 0.16 -35.65 -64.61
CA GLU A 727 -1.21 -35.68 -64.06
C GLU A 727 -1.30 -34.65 -62.93
N SER A 728 -2.33 -33.79 -62.95
CA SER A 728 -2.53 -32.80 -61.89
C SER A 728 -3.10 -33.44 -60.60
N SER A 729 -2.56 -33.03 -59.44
CA SER A 729 -2.98 -33.54 -58.12
C SER A 729 -4.36 -33.05 -57.65
N SER A 730 -5.03 -32.21 -58.45
CA SER A 730 -6.27 -31.49 -58.13
C SER A 730 -7.52 -32.38 -58.05
N LYS A 731 -7.49 -33.60 -58.62
CA LYS A 731 -8.64 -34.53 -58.59
C LYS A 731 -9.03 -35.02 -57.20
N THR A 732 -8.16 -34.90 -56.19
CA THR A 732 -8.42 -35.39 -54.82
C THR A 732 -9.19 -34.40 -53.94
N GLU A 733 -9.30 -33.12 -54.34
CA GLU A 733 -9.91 -32.07 -53.50
C GLU A 733 -11.31 -31.63 -53.95
N MET A 734 -11.73 -31.98 -55.17
CA MET A 734 -13.02 -31.53 -55.74
C MET A 734 -14.24 -32.24 -55.13
N GLU A 735 -14.12 -33.46 -54.61
CA GLU A 735 -15.25 -34.21 -53.99
C GLU A 735 -15.71 -33.65 -52.62
N LYS A 736 -15.08 -32.59 -52.10
CA LYS A 736 -15.40 -31.99 -50.78
C LYS A 736 -15.97 -30.57 -50.82
N LYS A 737 -16.33 -30.03 -51.99
CA LYS A 737 -16.77 -28.63 -52.14
C LYS A 737 -18.03 -28.39 -52.98
N GLU A 738 -18.81 -29.42 -53.32
CA GLU A 738 -20.06 -29.25 -54.11
C GLU A 738 -21.33 -28.91 -53.30
N GLU A 739 -21.25 -28.76 -51.97
CA GLU A 739 -22.45 -28.57 -51.12
C GLU A 739 -22.76 -27.12 -50.71
N ASN A 740 -22.05 -26.11 -51.26
CA ASN A 740 -22.39 -24.70 -51.00
C ASN A 740 -22.48 -23.84 -52.28
N ASN A 741 -23.59 -23.12 -52.35
CA ASN A 741 -23.90 -21.98 -53.25
C ASN A 741 -24.25 -22.30 -54.71
N ARG A 742 -25.53 -22.65 -54.90
CA ARG A 742 -26.31 -22.16 -56.06
C ARG A 742 -26.71 -20.69 -55.83
N GLU A 743 -27.15 -20.04 -56.91
CA GLU A 743 -27.48 -18.60 -57.04
C GLU A 743 -26.24 -17.69 -57.16
N THR A 744 -26.18 -16.67 -58.04
CA THR A 744 -27.20 -16.10 -58.94
C THR A 744 -26.60 -15.64 -60.28
N THR A 745 -27.40 -15.64 -61.36
CA THR A 745 -27.00 -15.17 -62.71
C THR A 745 -27.44 -13.73 -63.02
N ALA A 746 -26.62 -12.92 -63.74
CA ALA A 746 -27.09 -12.00 -64.80
C ALA A 746 -25.98 -11.30 -65.65
N LYS A 747 -26.03 -11.53 -66.97
CA LYS A 747 -25.86 -10.60 -68.13
C LYS A 747 -24.69 -9.56 -68.15
N ALA A 748 -23.76 -9.66 -69.11
CA ALA A 748 -23.75 -9.01 -70.46
C ALA A 748 -23.28 -7.53 -70.45
N HIS A 749 -22.62 -6.93 -71.45
CA HIS A 749 -22.28 -7.23 -72.86
C HIS A 749 -20.90 -6.54 -73.17
N SER A 750 -20.04 -7.03 -74.07
CA SER A 750 -19.85 -6.59 -75.48
C SER A 750 -19.47 -5.09 -75.67
N THR A 751 -18.66 -4.62 -76.63
CA THR A 751 -18.07 -5.22 -77.86
C THR A 751 -16.95 -4.27 -78.41
N GLU A 752 -15.96 -4.80 -79.14
CA GLU A 752 -15.34 -4.18 -80.37
C GLU A 752 -14.46 -2.89 -80.26
N GLN A 753 -13.54 -2.56 -81.18
CA GLN A 753 -13.04 -3.22 -82.41
C GLN A 753 -11.64 -2.66 -82.84
N ARG A 754 -10.80 -3.54 -83.46
CA ARG A 754 -10.01 -3.36 -84.73
C ARG A 754 -9.15 -2.08 -85.01
N SER A 755 -8.07 -2.09 -85.82
CA SER A 755 -7.26 -3.15 -86.49
C SER A 755 -6.29 -2.56 -87.54
N ARG A 756 -5.00 -2.99 -87.57
CA ARG A 756 -4.11 -3.12 -88.78
C ARG A 756 -3.80 -1.79 -89.54
N ASN A 757 -2.88 -1.61 -90.50
CA ASN A 757 -1.65 -2.22 -91.08
C ASN A 757 -1.01 -1.11 -91.98
N THR A 758 0.19 -1.15 -92.61
CA THR A 758 1.23 -2.17 -92.87
C THR A 758 2.60 -1.49 -93.16
N ALA A 759 3.70 -2.26 -93.18
CA ALA A 759 5.00 -1.93 -93.79
C ALA A 759 4.95 -2.04 -95.36
N PRO A 760 6.05 -2.02 -96.17
CA PRO A 760 7.49 -1.92 -95.84
C PRO A 760 8.42 -1.07 -96.77
N GLY A 761 9.57 -0.68 -96.21
CA GLY A 761 10.96 -0.81 -96.74
C GLY A 761 11.37 -0.38 -98.16
N THR A 762 12.49 0.37 -98.27
CA THR A 762 13.80 -0.11 -98.79
C THR A 762 14.84 1.03 -98.94
N SER A 763 16.11 0.74 -98.65
CA SER A 763 17.32 1.56 -98.93
C SER A 763 17.85 1.26 -100.37
N PRO A 764 18.91 1.90 -100.98
CA PRO A 764 20.14 2.41 -100.32
C PRO A 764 20.95 3.60 -100.94
N LYS A 765 21.99 4.03 -100.18
CA LYS A 765 23.38 4.42 -100.58
C LYS A 765 23.79 5.82 -101.13
N ASN A 766 25.00 6.19 -100.69
CA ASN A 766 26.04 7.16 -101.18
C ASN A 766 25.73 8.68 -101.07
N GLU A 767 26.55 9.46 -100.31
CA GLU A 767 27.75 10.27 -100.71
C GLU A 767 27.37 11.56 -101.48
N GLU A 768 27.89 12.78 -101.24
CA GLU A 768 29.14 13.24 -100.60
C GLU A 768 29.00 14.51 -99.71
N ALA A 769 30.07 14.75 -98.94
CA ALA A 769 30.61 15.96 -98.29
C ALA A 769 30.02 17.39 -98.54
N GLY A 770 30.05 18.21 -97.48
CA GLY A 770 29.74 19.65 -97.55
C GLY A 770 30.14 20.51 -96.32
N THR A 771 31.43 20.79 -96.14
CA THR A 771 32.03 21.92 -95.37
C THR A 771 31.74 22.11 -93.87
N LEU A 772 32.81 22.13 -93.06
CA LEU A 772 32.82 22.50 -91.64
C LEU A 772 32.73 24.02 -91.40
N PRO A 773 32.06 24.47 -90.33
CA PRO A 773 32.45 25.65 -89.55
C PRO A 773 33.45 25.27 -88.44
N THR A 774 34.32 26.23 -88.11
CA THR A 774 35.35 26.30 -87.05
C THR A 774 35.20 25.40 -85.81
N PRO A 775 36.30 24.81 -85.29
CA PRO A 775 36.24 23.94 -84.11
C PRO A 775 35.84 24.72 -82.83
N PRO A 776 34.95 24.17 -81.99
CA PRO A 776 34.62 24.77 -80.70
C PRO A 776 35.81 24.71 -79.75
N SER A 777 36.10 25.83 -79.09
CA SER A 777 37.31 26.03 -78.27
C SER A 777 37.27 25.41 -76.88
N LYS A 778 36.19 24.70 -76.54
CA LYS A 778 35.92 24.13 -75.21
C LYS A 778 35.51 22.66 -75.29
N THR A 779 36.09 21.85 -74.41
CA THR A 779 35.88 20.39 -74.36
C THR A 779 35.05 20.01 -73.14
N ILE A 780 33.97 19.25 -73.33
CA ILE A 780 33.12 18.73 -72.25
C ILE A 780 33.25 17.20 -72.22
N LEU A 781 33.56 16.65 -71.04
CA LEU A 781 33.49 15.22 -70.79
C LEU A 781 32.08 14.86 -70.31
N ILE A 782 31.47 13.86 -70.92
CA ILE A 782 30.13 13.36 -70.58
C ILE A 782 30.30 11.93 -70.11
N ALA A 783 30.08 11.69 -68.82
CA ALA A 783 29.99 10.36 -68.25
C ALA A 783 28.51 9.95 -68.20
N GLU A 784 28.14 9.00 -69.07
CA GLU A 784 26.76 8.54 -69.28
C GLU A 784 26.78 7.09 -69.78
N ASP A 785 26.19 6.17 -69.03
CA ASP A 785 26.22 4.73 -69.33
C ASP A 785 25.33 4.33 -70.50
N THR A 786 24.28 5.12 -70.74
CA THR A 786 23.20 4.83 -71.66
C THR A 786 23.46 5.54 -72.99
N GLU A 787 23.90 4.78 -74.00
CA GLU A 787 24.25 5.28 -75.34
C GLU A 787 23.18 6.21 -75.94
N SER A 788 21.88 5.93 -75.77
CA SER A 788 20.81 6.81 -76.26
C SER A 788 20.75 8.17 -75.55
N ASN A 789 21.11 8.24 -74.27
CA ASN A 789 21.21 9.51 -73.54
C ASN A 789 22.47 10.28 -73.98
N PHE A 790 23.59 9.59 -74.23
CA PHE A 790 24.78 10.23 -74.78
C PHE A 790 24.49 10.81 -76.18
N ILE A 791 23.84 10.03 -77.07
CA ILE A 791 23.41 10.50 -78.39
C ILE A 791 22.48 11.72 -78.27
N LEU A 792 21.56 11.73 -77.29
CA LEU A 792 20.68 12.87 -77.00
C LEU A 792 21.49 14.12 -76.60
N ILE A 793 22.42 14.00 -75.64
CA ILE A 793 23.27 15.11 -75.21
C ILE A 793 24.17 15.59 -76.36
N ASN A 794 24.70 14.66 -77.17
CA ASN A 794 25.51 14.96 -78.34
C ASN A 794 24.73 15.67 -79.45
N ALA A 795 23.47 15.31 -79.68
CA ALA A 795 22.59 16.05 -80.60
C ALA A 795 22.32 17.49 -80.10
N ILE A 796 22.13 17.67 -78.79
CA ILE A 796 21.85 18.98 -78.17
C ILE A 796 23.08 19.91 -78.14
N LEU A 797 24.27 19.36 -77.85
CA LEU A 797 25.49 20.13 -77.52
C LEU A 797 26.65 19.96 -78.51
N GLY A 798 26.68 18.92 -79.34
CA GLY A 798 27.83 18.58 -80.21
C GLY A 798 28.08 19.58 -81.34
N ARG A 799 27.11 20.46 -81.62
CA ARG A 799 27.26 21.61 -82.52
C ARG A 799 27.89 22.84 -81.84
N LEU A 800 28.03 22.84 -80.51
CA LEU A 800 28.49 23.98 -79.70
C LEU A 800 29.81 23.71 -78.96
N TYR A 801 30.06 22.45 -78.56
CA TYR A 801 31.21 22.05 -77.74
C TYR A 801 31.88 20.79 -78.28
N ARG A 802 33.17 20.60 -77.99
CA ARG A 802 33.84 19.33 -78.30
C ARG A 802 33.48 18.32 -77.23
N LEU A 803 32.70 17.30 -77.57
CA LEU A 803 32.23 16.31 -76.60
C LEU A 803 33.15 15.08 -76.57
N LYS A 804 33.34 14.53 -75.37
CA LYS A 804 33.96 13.23 -75.13
C LYS A 804 33.03 12.39 -74.28
N HIS A 805 32.93 11.10 -74.60
CA HIS A 805 32.05 10.14 -73.94
C HIS A 805 32.86 9.20 -73.07
N ALA A 806 32.51 9.11 -71.79
CA ALA A 806 32.85 8.00 -70.91
C ALA A 806 31.58 7.22 -70.58
N LYS A 807 31.67 5.90 -70.60
CA LYS A 807 30.55 4.95 -70.42
C LYS A 807 30.38 4.50 -68.98
N ASP A 808 31.34 4.79 -68.13
CA ASP A 808 31.26 4.63 -66.68
C ASP A 808 32.14 5.65 -65.95
N GLY A 809 32.07 5.68 -64.62
CA GLY A 809 32.86 6.59 -63.79
C GLY A 809 34.37 6.33 -63.83
N MET A 810 34.82 5.11 -64.10
CA MET A 810 36.25 4.77 -64.17
C MET A 810 36.85 5.25 -65.49
N GLU A 811 36.13 5.08 -66.59
CA GLU A 811 36.47 5.70 -67.88
C GLU A 811 36.43 7.23 -67.77
N ALA A 812 35.51 7.81 -66.98
CA ALA A 812 35.46 9.26 -66.74
C ALA A 812 36.69 9.78 -65.96
N VAL A 813 37.11 9.08 -64.90
CA VAL A 813 38.36 9.38 -64.17
C VAL A 813 39.57 9.27 -65.11
N THR A 814 39.65 8.18 -65.89
CA THR A 814 40.78 7.94 -66.81
C THR A 814 40.84 9.00 -67.92
N MET A 815 39.71 9.29 -68.57
CA MET A 815 39.63 10.29 -69.63
C MET A 815 39.81 11.72 -69.11
N PHE A 816 39.55 12.01 -67.83
CA PHE A 816 39.82 13.32 -67.26
C PHE A 816 41.31 13.67 -67.34
N GLU A 817 42.19 12.71 -67.03
CA GLU A 817 43.64 12.88 -67.15
C GLU A 817 44.12 12.94 -68.61
N GLU A 818 43.52 12.16 -69.51
CA GLU A 818 43.92 12.14 -70.93
C GLU A 818 43.43 13.34 -71.76
N VAL A 819 42.24 13.86 -71.45
CA VAL A 819 41.52 14.84 -72.27
C VAL A 819 41.64 16.26 -71.72
N HIS A 820 41.80 16.43 -70.41
CA HIS A 820 41.74 17.72 -69.69
C HIS A 820 40.51 18.57 -70.10
N PRO A 821 39.28 18.11 -69.80
CA PRO A 821 38.06 18.83 -70.15
C PRO A 821 37.94 20.18 -69.41
N ASP A 822 37.15 21.10 -69.97
CA ASP A 822 36.78 22.38 -69.33
C ASP A 822 35.59 22.24 -68.37
N LEU A 823 34.77 21.20 -68.54
CA LEU A 823 33.61 20.87 -67.70
C LEU A 823 33.26 19.38 -67.83
N ILE A 824 32.74 18.79 -66.76
CA ILE A 824 32.27 17.40 -66.73
C ILE A 824 30.76 17.35 -66.47
N LEU A 825 30.01 16.65 -67.32
CA LEU A 825 28.65 16.19 -67.01
C LEU A 825 28.77 14.76 -66.48
N MET A 826 28.37 14.54 -65.24
CA MET A 826 28.56 13.27 -64.53
C MET A 826 27.20 12.65 -64.17
N ASP A 827 26.80 11.54 -64.78
CA ASP A 827 25.65 10.79 -64.25
C ASP A 827 25.98 10.23 -62.87
N MET A 828 25.11 10.50 -61.89
CA MET A 828 25.28 10.01 -60.52
C MET A 828 25.13 8.48 -60.41
N LYS A 829 24.40 7.82 -61.32
CA LYS A 829 24.24 6.37 -61.31
C LYS A 829 24.78 5.73 -62.59
N MET A 830 26.04 5.31 -62.52
CA MET A 830 26.74 4.57 -63.57
C MET A 830 27.22 3.20 -63.02
N PRO A 831 27.43 2.20 -63.88
CA PRO A 831 28.06 0.93 -63.51
C PRO A 831 29.56 1.09 -63.19
N ASN A 832 30.19 0.03 -62.68
CA ASN A 832 31.61 -0.05 -62.27
C ASN A 832 32.03 0.90 -61.15
N LEU A 833 32.05 2.21 -61.41
CA LEU A 833 32.31 3.28 -60.46
C LEU A 833 31.18 4.30 -60.62
N ASP A 834 30.46 4.60 -59.53
CA ASP A 834 29.34 5.53 -59.60
C ASP A 834 29.81 6.99 -59.73
N GLY A 835 28.89 7.90 -60.06
CA GLY A 835 29.23 9.30 -60.28
C GLY A 835 29.66 10.03 -59.01
N ILE A 836 29.33 9.52 -57.82
CA ILE A 836 29.70 10.11 -56.53
C ILE A 836 31.17 9.82 -56.25
N ASP A 837 31.58 8.56 -56.34
CA ASP A 837 32.97 8.16 -56.10
C ASP A 837 33.90 8.60 -57.25
N ALA A 838 33.43 8.59 -58.50
CA ALA A 838 34.16 9.20 -59.61
C ALA A 838 34.37 10.72 -59.41
N THR A 839 33.36 11.44 -58.89
CA THR A 839 33.50 12.87 -58.55
C THR A 839 34.53 13.07 -57.44
N ARG A 840 34.52 12.25 -56.37
CA ARG A 840 35.51 12.32 -55.28
C ARG A 840 36.94 12.15 -55.81
N ILE A 841 37.17 11.13 -56.64
CA ILE A 841 38.49 10.85 -57.22
C ILE A 841 38.95 12.00 -58.13
N ILE A 842 38.08 12.52 -59.00
CA ILE A 842 38.41 13.68 -59.84
C ILE A 842 38.66 14.94 -59.00
N ARG A 843 37.99 15.10 -57.85
CA ARG A 843 38.21 16.23 -56.93
C ARG A 843 39.55 16.20 -56.21
N GLU A 844 40.08 15.02 -55.89
CA GLU A 844 41.44 14.87 -55.36
C GLU A 844 42.49 15.30 -56.39
N LEU A 845 42.24 15.04 -57.69
CA LEU A 845 43.13 15.38 -58.80
C LEU A 845 43.00 16.84 -59.26
N ALA A 846 41.78 17.39 -59.24
CA ALA A 846 41.48 18.74 -59.72
C ALA A 846 40.36 19.42 -58.89
N PRO A 847 40.72 20.18 -57.84
CA PRO A 847 39.75 20.84 -56.97
C PRO A 847 38.79 21.82 -57.70
N ASP A 848 39.25 22.49 -58.77
CA ASP A 848 38.54 23.61 -59.40
C ASP A 848 37.77 23.30 -60.70
N ILE A 849 37.74 22.04 -61.16
CA ILE A 849 37.05 21.69 -62.42
C ILE A 849 35.51 21.77 -62.24
N PRO A 850 34.74 22.41 -63.14
CA PRO A 850 33.28 22.35 -63.09
C PRO A 850 32.75 20.93 -63.32
N ILE A 851 32.05 20.36 -62.33
CA ILE A 851 31.35 19.07 -62.42
C ILE A 851 29.87 19.32 -62.16
N ILE A 852 29.02 19.01 -63.14
CA ILE A 852 27.56 19.06 -63.02
C ILE A 852 27.03 17.64 -62.90
N ALA A 853 26.35 17.35 -61.79
CA ALA A 853 25.70 16.07 -61.56
C ALA A 853 24.43 15.94 -62.41
N LEU A 854 24.35 14.93 -63.27
CA LEU A 854 23.10 14.51 -63.89
C LEU A 854 22.45 13.48 -62.96
N THR A 855 21.44 13.86 -62.20
CA THR A 855 20.76 12.96 -61.24
C THR A 855 19.37 12.55 -61.74
N ALA A 856 19.02 11.28 -61.55
CA ALA A 856 17.69 10.79 -61.87
C ALA A 856 16.63 11.19 -60.82
N TYR A 857 17.04 11.61 -59.61
CA TYR A 857 16.15 11.83 -58.48
C TYR A 857 16.06 13.31 -58.10
N ALA A 858 14.86 13.77 -57.75
CA ALA A 858 14.61 15.15 -57.33
C ALA A 858 14.66 15.35 -55.80
N TYR A 859 14.85 14.26 -55.04
CA TYR A 859 14.91 14.27 -53.57
C TYR A 859 16.11 15.03 -53.04
N GLU A 860 15.94 15.63 -51.86
CA GLU A 860 16.91 16.56 -51.26
C GLU A 860 18.22 15.86 -50.84
N HIS A 861 18.11 14.62 -50.35
CA HIS A 861 19.25 13.77 -49.99
C HIS A 861 20.20 13.47 -51.16
N ASP A 862 19.69 13.15 -52.35
CA ASP A 862 20.53 12.79 -53.49
C ASP A 862 21.29 14.01 -54.06
N LYS A 863 20.68 15.20 -53.97
CA LYS A 863 21.34 16.47 -54.28
C LYS A 863 22.42 16.79 -53.26
N GLN A 864 22.14 16.57 -51.97
CA GLN A 864 23.10 16.77 -50.90
C GLN A 864 24.30 15.83 -51.04
N ALA A 865 24.09 14.55 -51.34
CA ALA A 865 25.18 13.59 -51.59
C ALA A 865 26.07 13.99 -52.78
N ALA A 866 25.49 14.50 -53.86
CA ALA A 866 26.26 15.00 -55.02
C ALA A 866 27.09 16.25 -54.68
N LEU A 867 26.54 17.17 -53.88
CA LEU A 867 27.26 18.37 -53.39
C LEU A 867 28.37 17.99 -52.39
N GLU A 868 28.12 17.05 -51.48
CA GLU A 868 29.09 16.53 -50.51
C GLU A 868 30.23 15.75 -51.20
N ALA A 869 29.97 15.10 -52.33
CA ALA A 869 31.00 14.53 -53.21
C ALA A 869 31.81 15.59 -53.98
N GLY A 870 31.32 16.83 -54.04
CA GLY A 870 31.99 17.96 -54.67
C GLY A 870 31.47 18.38 -56.04
N CYS A 871 30.25 18.00 -56.45
CA CYS A 871 29.65 18.59 -57.66
C CYS A 871 29.38 20.09 -57.47
N ASN A 872 29.54 20.90 -58.51
CA ASN A 872 29.31 22.34 -58.47
C ASN A 872 27.83 22.71 -58.69
N ASP A 873 27.10 21.85 -59.41
CA ASP A 873 25.70 22.03 -59.76
C ASP A 873 25.05 20.68 -60.04
N PHE A 874 23.73 20.65 -60.21
CA PHE A 874 23.02 19.43 -60.60
C PHE A 874 21.88 19.71 -61.59
N LEU A 875 21.57 18.70 -62.41
CA LEU A 875 20.45 18.66 -63.33
C LEU A 875 19.64 17.39 -63.10
N THR A 876 18.35 17.54 -62.84
CA THR A 876 17.43 16.41 -62.69
C THR A 876 17.01 15.88 -64.06
N LYS A 877 17.25 14.60 -64.34
CA LYS A 877 16.76 13.89 -65.54
C LYS A 877 15.26 13.56 -65.39
N PRO A 878 14.38 13.85 -66.37
CA PRO A 878 14.67 14.49 -67.66
C PRO A 878 14.89 16.00 -67.53
N PHE A 879 16.02 16.48 -68.06
CA PHE A 879 16.30 17.89 -68.26
C PHE A 879 15.82 18.34 -69.65
N THR A 880 15.54 19.63 -69.83
CA THR A 880 15.24 20.19 -71.14
C THR A 880 16.50 20.72 -71.82
N GLN A 881 16.43 20.90 -73.15
CA GLN A 881 17.52 21.45 -73.94
C GLN A 881 17.94 22.86 -73.48
N GLU A 882 16.97 23.69 -73.08
CA GLU A 882 17.20 25.05 -72.59
C GLU A 882 17.97 25.02 -71.27
N VAL A 883 17.45 24.26 -70.29
CA VAL A 883 18.05 24.15 -68.95
C VAL A 883 19.46 23.57 -69.02
N LEU A 884 19.70 22.53 -69.84
CA LEU A 884 21.04 21.97 -70.05
C LEU A 884 22.02 23.01 -70.61
N LYS A 885 21.60 23.77 -71.63
CA LYS A 885 22.43 24.82 -72.26
C LYS A 885 22.70 25.98 -71.29
N GLU A 886 21.71 26.42 -70.53
CA GLU A 886 21.85 27.49 -69.53
C GLU A 886 22.81 27.11 -68.40
N THR A 887 22.68 25.91 -67.82
CA THR A 887 23.53 25.47 -66.71
C THR A 887 24.97 25.25 -67.16
N ILE A 888 25.22 24.71 -68.35
CA ILE A 888 26.58 24.60 -68.91
C ILE A 888 27.17 25.99 -69.16
N LYS A 889 26.40 26.91 -69.73
CA LYS A 889 26.84 28.28 -69.98
C LYS A 889 27.21 29.02 -68.69
N LYS A 890 26.42 28.86 -67.62
CA LYS A 890 26.68 29.40 -66.28
C LYS A 890 28.09 29.05 -65.76
N TRP A 891 28.61 27.85 -66.07
CA TRP A 891 29.90 27.37 -65.57
C TRP A 891 31.07 27.48 -66.56
N LEU A 892 30.80 27.61 -67.87
CA LEU A 892 31.85 27.81 -68.88
C LEU A 892 32.14 29.27 -69.24
N ASP A 893 31.12 30.15 -69.23
CA ASP A 893 31.28 31.55 -69.69
C ASP A 893 31.57 32.54 -68.54
N ASN A 894 31.21 32.22 -67.29
CA ASN A 894 31.44 33.09 -66.12
C ASN A 894 32.80 32.82 -65.41
N LYS A 895 33.91 32.82 -66.17
CA LYS A 895 35.24 33.07 -65.60
C LYS A 895 35.71 34.46 -66.04
N GLY A 896 35.25 35.46 -65.30
CA GLY A 896 35.76 36.84 -65.27
C GLY A 896 36.16 37.19 -63.84
#